data_AF-A0A7X7C1L6-F1
#
_entry.id   AF-A0A7X7C1L6-F1
#
_cell.length_a   1.000
_cell.length_b   1.000
_cell.length_c   1.000
_cell.angle_alpha   90.00
_cell.angle_beta   90.00
_cell.angle_gamma   90.00
#
_symmetry.space_group_name_H-M   'P 1'
#
loop_
_entity.id
_entity.type
_entity.pdbx_description
1 polymer ?
#
loop_
_entity_poly.entity_id
_entity_poly.type
_entity_poly.pdbx_seq_one_letter_code
_entity_poly.pdbx_strand_id
1 'polypeptide(L)'
;DMGLWIWNRLHYRTYLNTDGTQEERRAKPGNRYEMWNMYIAGEDGGTGESLARLAEMVSDPTEKAKLLEASTYFDSPAFYDPLSINVDDIRTRHANQHIPKIISALRSFRGNNDPYYFNLSENFWELIQGRYRYATGGVGNGEMFRQPYTQILSMSTNPAPTLNETCCAYNLAKLTRDLNCFNPDDAKYMDYYERLLYNQLVGSLHPTEYMTTYQYAVGLNASKPWGNNTPHSTCCGGTGSENHVKYQDATYFISDNTLWVALYMPTTLNWDKKGITIEQDCLWPAEHSTIKITEGSGSFEMKLRVPYWATEGFEILLNGTPISDKYTPSSYVAIPQRVWSEDDVIEVIMPFTKHIDWGPDKMETSTAGQNQPNNQHEPMWAGTIMYGPLAMTATGVNDWENATLTIDSYLESIVMNGPSGGSYGTNGNVYTMSIGELALEPDYFREENSTHYFRINMIDDMIAEFKDMLNYKLDEVSIFNSKNYSRSSFNKLKKSIASGKKLIKSDKTTQREITDQIALINQSVNNLQSVRLNKSQLSTLISKAELKDSSDYTWDKYLALHMAIVSAKEIYETAESQLQVDKQIVNLSKALSDLVFAYNIEKGKLDEVITLALERKHNQDEWNALIVKVPEHSPWAPHGFRRLLYNLRDAQSVYENSDKNYN
;
A
#
# COMPACT_ATOMS: atom_id res chain seq x y z
N ASP A 1 11.59 28.61 32.43
CA ASP A 1 12.40 29.68 31.80
C ASP A 1 12.32 29.75 30.28
N MET A 2 12.83 28.80 29.50
CA MET A 2 12.87 28.92 28.03
C MET A 2 11.47 29.12 27.40
N GLY A 3 10.45 28.37 27.85
CA GLY A 3 9.09 28.56 27.33
C GLY A 3 8.50 29.95 27.61
N LEU A 4 8.76 30.51 28.80
CA LEU A 4 8.33 31.87 29.15
C LEU A 4 9.12 32.94 28.38
N TRP A 5 10.38 32.66 28.04
CA TRP A 5 11.17 33.51 27.14
C TRP A 5 10.55 33.52 25.73
N ILE A 6 10.15 32.36 25.19
CA ILE A 6 9.46 32.27 23.90
C ILE A 6 8.16 33.07 23.94
N TRP A 7 7.34 32.86 24.99
CA TRP A 7 6.11 33.61 25.19
C TRP A 7 6.35 35.12 25.13
N ASN A 8 7.30 35.63 25.92
CA ASN A 8 7.60 37.06 25.98
C ASN A 8 8.01 37.61 24.61
N ARG A 9 8.88 36.90 23.89
CA ARG A 9 9.32 37.31 22.56
C ARG A 9 8.16 37.37 21.56
N LEU A 10 7.35 36.33 21.47
CA LEU A 10 6.28 36.26 20.48
C LEU A 10 5.10 37.16 20.84
N HIS A 11 4.70 37.22 22.11
CA HIS A 11 3.57 38.04 22.57
C HIS A 11 3.77 39.53 22.24
N TYR A 12 4.96 40.08 22.47
CA TYR A 12 5.22 41.51 22.26
C TYR A 12 5.76 41.87 20.87
N ARG A 13 6.26 40.90 20.09
CA ARG A 13 6.91 41.17 18.79
C ARG A 13 6.15 40.64 17.58
N THR A 14 5.12 39.84 17.80
CA THR A 14 4.32 39.26 16.72
C THR A 14 2.84 39.58 16.91
N TYR A 15 2.05 39.36 15.88
CA TYR A 15 0.59 39.48 15.89
C TYR A 15 0.01 38.49 14.88
N LEU A 16 -1.30 38.25 14.93
CA LEU A 16 -2.00 37.44 13.93
C LEU A 16 -3.01 38.33 13.21
N ASN A 17 -2.95 38.36 11.89
CA ASN A 17 -3.98 38.95 11.03
C ASN A 17 -4.12 38.09 9.77
N THR A 18 -5.33 37.61 9.49
CA THR A 18 -5.66 36.78 8.31
C THR A 18 -6.21 37.61 7.16
N ASP A 19 -6.74 38.80 7.44
CA ASP A 19 -7.44 39.63 6.46
C ASP A 19 -6.47 40.33 5.49
N GLY A 20 -7.00 40.72 4.32
CA GLY A 20 -6.27 41.46 3.28
C GLY A 20 -5.47 40.57 2.32
N THR A 21 -4.73 41.22 1.41
CA THR A 21 -3.81 40.51 0.49
C THR A 21 -2.55 40.07 1.20
N GLN A 22 -1.76 39.19 0.57
CA GLN A 22 -0.47 38.79 1.10
C GLN A 22 0.48 40.01 1.24
N GLU A 23 0.47 40.94 0.27
CA GLU A 23 1.27 42.17 0.36
C GLU A 23 0.88 43.01 1.58
N GLU A 24 -0.42 43.17 1.84
CA GLU A 24 -0.93 43.92 3.00
C GLU A 24 -0.51 43.28 4.32
N ARG A 25 -0.62 41.94 4.43
CA ARG A 25 -0.18 41.20 5.62
C ARG A 25 1.33 41.27 5.84
N ARG A 26 2.12 41.36 4.76
CA ARG A 26 3.59 41.46 4.80
C ARG A 26 4.11 42.88 4.97
N ALA A 27 3.26 43.91 4.79
CA ALA A 27 3.66 45.31 4.92
C ALA A 27 4.18 45.67 6.32
N LYS A 28 3.74 44.94 7.36
CA LYS A 28 4.27 45.05 8.72
C LYS A 28 4.88 43.70 9.14
N PRO A 29 6.17 43.66 9.52
CA PRO A 29 6.80 42.43 9.99
C PRO A 29 6.15 41.88 11.27
N GLY A 30 6.20 40.56 11.44
CA GLY A 30 5.72 39.88 12.65
C GLY A 30 4.29 39.33 12.57
N ASN A 31 3.67 39.32 11.38
CA ASN A 31 2.41 38.59 11.20
C ASN A 31 2.66 37.07 11.15
N ARG A 32 2.19 36.35 12.18
CA ARG A 32 2.37 34.90 12.33
C ARG A 32 1.76 34.08 11.19
N TYR A 33 0.66 34.54 10.60
CA TYR A 33 0.03 33.86 9.45
C TYR A 33 1.00 33.73 8.27
N GLU A 34 1.77 34.79 7.99
CA GLU A 34 2.74 34.77 6.90
C GLU A 34 4.03 34.02 7.28
N MET A 35 4.48 34.16 8.54
CA MET A 35 5.70 33.49 9.02
C MET A 35 5.60 31.96 8.88
N TRP A 36 4.49 31.37 9.28
CA TRP A 36 4.33 29.92 9.36
C TRP A 36 3.82 29.28 8.07
N ASN A 37 3.30 30.07 7.12
CA ASN A 37 2.86 29.58 5.82
C ASN A 37 4.00 29.57 4.76
N MET A 38 5.24 29.90 5.16
CA MET A 38 6.41 29.81 4.28
C MET A 38 6.88 28.36 4.14
N TYR A 39 7.11 27.91 2.91
CA TYR A 39 7.66 26.59 2.62
C TYR A 39 9.07 26.43 3.22
N ILE A 40 9.24 25.44 4.12
CA ILE A 40 10.45 25.10 4.90
C ILE A 40 10.94 26.22 5.84
N ALA A 41 11.04 27.46 5.38
CA ALA A 41 11.46 28.60 6.20
C ALA A 41 10.48 28.93 7.34
N GLY A 42 9.24 28.46 7.26
CA GLY A 42 8.23 28.53 8.32
C GLY A 42 8.12 27.26 9.16
N GLU A 43 9.06 26.31 9.06
CA GLU A 43 9.06 25.09 9.87
C GLU A 43 9.39 25.39 11.33
N ASP A 44 8.46 25.02 12.22
CA ASP A 44 8.54 25.21 13.66
C ASP A 44 8.45 23.90 14.46
N GLY A 45 8.31 22.78 13.75
CA GLY A 45 8.24 21.43 14.31
C GLY A 45 7.21 21.30 15.43
N GLY A 46 7.58 20.60 16.50
CA GLY A 46 6.76 20.40 17.70
C GLY A 46 6.91 21.49 18.76
N THR A 47 7.25 22.73 18.40
CA THR A 47 7.48 23.79 19.41
C THR A 47 6.22 24.09 20.23
N GLY A 48 5.07 24.22 19.57
CA GLY A 48 3.80 24.44 20.27
C GLY A 48 3.43 23.25 21.17
N GLU A 49 3.69 22.01 20.73
CA GLU A 49 3.51 20.81 21.56
C GLU A 49 4.38 20.87 22.83
N SER A 50 5.64 21.26 22.68
CA SER A 50 6.58 21.37 23.80
C SER A 50 6.12 22.39 24.82
N LEU A 51 5.60 23.55 24.37
CA LEU A 51 5.04 24.59 25.24
C LEU A 51 3.77 24.15 25.95
N ALA A 52 2.86 23.48 25.23
CA ALA A 52 1.64 22.93 25.81
C ALA A 52 1.97 21.89 26.90
N ARG A 53 2.92 20.98 26.64
CA ARG A 53 3.39 20.00 27.64
C ARG A 53 4.09 20.65 28.82
N LEU A 54 4.90 21.70 28.62
CA LEU A 54 5.46 22.46 29.73
C LEU A 54 4.37 23.07 30.61
N ALA A 55 3.27 23.55 30.02
CA ALA A 55 2.13 24.08 30.78
C ALA A 55 1.45 23.02 31.66
N GLU A 56 1.51 21.73 31.31
CA GLU A 56 1.01 20.62 32.13
C GLU A 56 1.89 20.38 33.37
N MET A 57 3.18 20.72 33.30
CA MET A 57 4.17 20.46 34.35
C MET A 57 4.33 21.63 35.33
N VAL A 58 3.75 22.80 35.02
CA VAL A 58 3.86 24.02 35.82
C VAL A 58 2.63 24.21 36.71
N SER A 59 2.87 24.43 38.00
CA SER A 59 1.81 24.65 38.99
C SER A 59 1.36 26.11 39.08
N ASP A 60 2.21 27.08 38.74
CA ASP A 60 1.85 28.50 38.78
C ASP A 60 0.82 28.81 37.68
N PRO A 61 -0.38 29.34 38.03
CA PRO A 61 -1.45 29.55 37.07
C PRO A 61 -1.13 30.62 36.02
N THR A 62 -0.28 31.60 36.35
CA THR A 62 0.09 32.68 35.43
C THR A 62 1.07 32.17 34.38
N GLU A 63 2.10 31.43 34.81
CA GLU A 63 3.05 30.79 33.91
C GLU A 63 2.39 29.75 33.04
N LYS A 64 1.49 28.93 33.60
CA LYS A 64 0.68 27.98 32.85
C LYS A 64 -0.14 28.67 31.75
N ALA A 65 -0.85 29.74 32.07
CA ALA A 65 -1.64 30.49 31.08
C ALA A 65 -0.75 31.08 29.96
N LYS A 66 0.42 31.61 30.30
CA LYS A 66 1.39 32.12 29.32
C LYS A 66 1.94 31.01 28.41
N LEU A 67 2.24 29.84 28.95
CA LEU A 67 2.73 28.72 28.15
C LEU A 67 1.67 28.17 27.20
N LEU A 68 0.40 28.10 27.64
CA LEU A 68 -0.73 27.75 26.77
C LEU A 68 -0.97 28.82 25.69
N GLU A 69 -0.88 30.10 26.02
CA GLU A 69 -0.94 31.16 25.00
C GLU A 69 0.24 31.06 24.02
N ALA A 70 1.44 30.73 24.51
CA ALA A 70 2.61 30.58 23.67
C ALA A 70 2.51 29.41 22.70
N SER A 71 1.84 28.31 23.08
CA SER A 71 1.70 27.15 22.19
C SER A 71 0.88 27.50 20.95
N THR A 72 -0.12 28.37 21.06
CA THR A 72 -0.98 28.78 19.93
C THR A 72 -0.30 29.82 19.02
N TYR A 73 0.83 30.40 19.41
CA TYR A 73 1.58 31.30 18.53
C TYR A 73 2.21 30.60 17.32
N PHE A 74 2.21 29.28 17.27
CA PHE A 74 2.71 28.48 16.14
C PHE A 74 1.58 27.95 15.26
N ASP A 75 0.33 28.32 15.56
CA ASP A 75 -0.82 27.95 14.78
C ASP A 75 -0.70 28.47 13.34
N SER A 76 -1.18 27.68 12.39
CA SER A 76 -1.12 28.01 10.97
C SER A 76 -2.52 28.00 10.38
N PRO A 77 -3.29 29.10 10.51
CA PRO A 77 -4.69 29.13 10.10
C PRO A 77 -4.90 28.74 8.62
N ALA A 78 -3.96 29.09 7.74
CA ALA A 78 -3.97 28.68 6.33
C ALA A 78 -4.03 27.15 6.12
N PHE A 79 -3.49 26.37 7.06
CA PHE A 79 -3.51 24.91 7.05
C PHE A 79 -4.59 24.35 7.99
N TYR A 80 -4.78 24.98 9.15
CA TYR A 80 -5.67 24.48 10.19
C TYR A 80 -7.15 24.71 9.88
N ASP A 81 -7.51 25.90 9.37
CA ASP A 81 -8.92 26.26 9.18
C ASP A 81 -9.63 25.32 8.19
N PRO A 82 -9.05 24.96 7.02
CA PRO A 82 -9.63 23.95 6.14
C PRO A 82 -9.82 22.60 6.84
N LEU A 83 -8.77 22.11 7.53
CA LEU A 83 -8.81 20.81 8.19
C LEU A 83 -9.82 20.77 9.35
N SER A 84 -10.04 21.87 10.05
CA SER A 84 -11.00 21.97 11.17
C SER A 84 -12.44 21.71 10.73
N ILE A 85 -12.74 21.92 9.43
CA ILE A 85 -14.04 21.67 8.80
C ILE A 85 -13.96 20.53 7.77
N ASN A 86 -12.98 19.63 7.90
CA ASN A 86 -12.78 18.44 7.07
C ASN A 86 -12.55 18.73 5.58
N VAL A 87 -11.92 19.87 5.27
CA VAL A 87 -11.42 20.20 3.92
C VAL A 87 -9.94 19.82 3.83
N ASP A 88 -9.62 18.98 2.85
CA ASP A 88 -8.26 18.48 2.62
C ASP A 88 -7.38 19.54 1.97
N ASP A 89 -6.56 20.17 2.80
CA ASP A 89 -5.47 21.07 2.38
C ASP A 89 -4.08 20.46 2.69
N ILE A 90 -3.96 19.13 2.64
CA ILE A 90 -2.71 18.41 2.98
C ILE A 90 -1.76 18.32 1.77
N ARG A 91 -2.32 18.15 0.57
CA ARG A 91 -1.55 17.92 -0.66
C ARG A 91 -0.47 18.99 -0.85
N THR A 92 0.66 18.60 -1.43
CA THR A 92 1.79 19.48 -1.77
C THR A 92 2.48 20.15 -0.58
N ARG A 93 2.15 19.79 0.67
CA ARG A 93 2.83 20.26 1.87
C ARG A 93 3.97 19.31 2.26
N HIS A 94 5.00 19.86 2.89
CA HIS A 94 6.08 19.07 3.48
C HIS A 94 5.54 18.26 4.65
N ALA A 95 5.64 16.93 4.59
CA ALA A 95 4.89 16.05 5.47
C ALA A 95 5.36 16.20 6.92
N ASN A 96 6.65 16.07 7.18
CA ASN A 96 7.19 16.13 8.53
C ASN A 96 7.19 17.55 9.14
N GLN A 97 7.05 18.60 8.33
CA GLN A 97 6.83 19.96 8.85
C GLN A 97 5.42 20.09 9.44
N HIS A 98 4.42 19.47 8.82
CA HIS A 98 3.02 19.73 9.14
C HIS A 98 2.44 18.72 10.15
N ILE A 99 2.89 17.45 10.17
CA ILE A 99 2.38 16.46 11.14
C ILE A 99 2.62 16.91 12.61
N PRO A 100 3.82 17.41 13.02
CA PRO A 100 4.04 17.90 14.38
C PRO A 100 3.14 19.08 14.78
N LYS A 101 2.74 19.92 13.81
CA LYS A 101 1.82 21.03 14.05
C LYS A 101 0.42 20.52 14.42
N ILE A 102 -0.02 19.44 13.79
CA ILE A 102 -1.26 18.75 14.15
C ILE A 102 -1.19 18.12 15.55
N ILE A 103 -0.02 17.59 15.95
CA ILE A 103 0.19 17.10 17.33
C ILE A 103 0.13 18.27 18.32
N SER A 104 0.73 19.41 17.97
CA SER A 104 0.68 20.64 18.76
C SER A 104 -0.76 21.14 18.98
N ALA A 105 -1.59 21.10 17.94
CA ALA A 105 -3.02 21.40 18.04
C ALA A 105 -3.70 20.48 19.05
N LEU A 106 -3.59 19.15 18.88
CA LEU A 106 -4.21 18.19 19.79
C LEU A 106 -3.75 18.36 21.25
N ARG A 107 -2.46 18.66 21.48
CA ARG A 107 -1.96 18.95 22.82
C ARG A 107 -2.49 20.26 23.38
N SER A 108 -2.70 21.28 22.54
CA SER A 108 -3.34 22.53 22.97
C SER A 108 -4.78 22.31 23.41
N PHE A 109 -5.56 21.47 22.70
CA PHE A 109 -6.92 21.06 23.11
C PHE A 109 -6.97 20.54 24.55
N ARG A 110 -6.01 19.68 24.94
CA ARG A 110 -5.92 19.15 26.31
C ARG A 110 -5.77 20.24 27.38
N GLY A 111 -5.13 21.35 27.03
CA GLY A 111 -4.87 22.46 27.96
C GLY A 111 -5.96 23.54 27.97
N ASN A 112 -6.60 23.79 26.83
CA ASN A 112 -7.56 24.90 26.67
C ASN A 112 -9.02 24.47 26.44
N ASN A 113 -9.28 23.18 26.18
CA ASN A 113 -10.58 22.59 25.86
C ASN A 113 -11.30 23.20 24.64
N ASP A 114 -10.57 23.81 23.70
CA ASP A 114 -11.15 24.36 22.47
C ASP A 114 -11.32 23.25 21.41
N PRO A 115 -12.56 22.84 21.08
CA PRO A 115 -12.83 21.72 20.19
C PRO A 115 -12.32 21.94 18.75
N TYR A 116 -12.02 23.18 18.36
CA TYR A 116 -11.38 23.49 17.08
C TYR A 116 -10.13 22.62 16.86
N TYR A 117 -9.27 22.54 17.88
CA TYR A 117 -8.01 21.82 17.80
C TYR A 117 -8.19 20.30 17.77
N PHE A 118 -9.18 19.76 18.48
CA PHE A 118 -9.49 18.32 18.42
C PHE A 118 -9.99 17.93 17.03
N ASN A 119 -11.00 18.66 16.51
CA ASN A 119 -11.61 18.39 15.21
C ASN A 119 -10.58 18.49 14.09
N LEU A 120 -9.73 19.52 14.10
CA LEU A 120 -8.57 19.67 13.21
C LEU A 120 -7.69 18.42 13.20
N SER A 121 -7.29 17.94 14.38
CA SER A 121 -6.35 16.83 14.49
C SER A 121 -6.96 15.49 14.11
N GLU A 122 -8.21 15.25 14.49
CA GLU A 122 -8.97 14.04 14.10
C GLU A 122 -9.21 14.03 12.59
N ASN A 123 -9.69 15.13 12.00
CA ASN A 123 -9.91 15.22 10.56
C ASN A 123 -8.61 15.01 9.76
N PHE A 124 -7.50 15.63 10.19
CA PHE A 124 -6.20 15.38 9.56
C PHE A 124 -5.84 13.89 9.58
N TRP A 125 -5.97 13.24 10.74
CA TRP A 125 -5.66 11.83 10.89
C TRP A 125 -6.52 10.95 9.99
N GLU A 126 -7.83 11.20 9.92
CA GLU A 126 -8.78 10.48 9.05
C GLU A 126 -8.44 10.64 7.56
N LEU A 127 -8.11 11.87 7.13
CA LEU A 127 -7.72 12.14 5.75
C LEU A 127 -6.46 11.34 5.34
N ILE A 128 -5.51 11.10 6.26
CA ILE A 128 -4.31 10.30 5.98
C ILE A 128 -4.65 8.83 5.67
N GLN A 129 -5.62 8.23 6.37
CA GLN A 129 -5.88 6.78 6.37
C GLN A 129 -6.25 6.19 5.01
N GLY A 130 -6.80 6.98 4.09
CA GLY A 130 -7.13 6.51 2.73
C GLY A 130 -6.48 7.30 1.60
N ARG A 131 -6.07 8.55 1.86
CA ARG A 131 -5.63 9.46 0.80
C ARG A 131 -4.13 9.53 0.63
N TYR A 132 -3.37 9.28 1.70
CA TYR A 132 -1.94 9.56 1.74
C TYR A 132 -1.08 8.37 2.16
N ARG A 133 -1.59 7.43 2.97
CA ARG A 133 -0.79 6.31 3.49
C ARG A 133 -0.43 5.24 2.45
N TYR A 134 0.76 4.69 2.59
CA TYR A 134 1.16 3.42 1.97
C TYR A 134 0.80 2.24 2.88
N ALA A 135 1.02 1.00 2.41
CA ALA A 135 0.58 -0.20 3.08
C ALA A 135 1.24 -0.42 4.46
N THR A 136 2.51 -0.03 4.59
CA THR A 136 3.24 -0.06 5.87
C THR A 136 2.80 1.03 6.86
N GLY A 137 1.86 1.89 6.46
CA GLY A 137 1.30 2.98 7.28
C GLY A 137 1.97 4.34 7.08
N GLY A 138 3.18 4.36 6.51
CA GLY A 138 3.93 5.59 6.22
C GLY A 138 3.30 6.49 5.16
N VAL A 139 3.84 7.70 5.04
CA VAL A 139 3.40 8.71 4.07
C VAL A 139 4.58 9.43 3.43
N GLY A 140 4.29 10.09 2.30
CA GLY A 140 5.20 11.03 1.67
C GLY A 140 6.05 10.42 0.55
N ASN A 141 6.40 11.27 -0.40
CA ASN A 141 7.31 10.96 -1.50
C ASN A 141 8.23 12.17 -1.69
N GLY A 142 9.52 12.01 -1.47
CA GLY A 142 10.49 13.11 -1.41
C GLY A 142 10.08 14.15 -0.37
N GLU A 143 9.71 13.68 0.83
CA GLU A 143 9.31 14.50 2.01
C GLU A 143 7.99 15.28 1.86
N MET A 144 7.30 15.13 0.73
CA MET A 144 6.08 15.88 0.42
C MET A 144 4.86 14.96 0.39
N PHE A 145 3.73 15.43 0.90
CA PHE A 145 2.43 14.87 0.54
C PHE A 145 2.18 15.11 -0.95
N ARG A 146 1.96 14.03 -1.71
CA ARG A 146 1.63 14.12 -3.14
C ARG A 146 0.14 14.33 -3.35
N GLN A 147 -0.36 14.13 -4.56
CA GLN A 147 -1.81 14.19 -4.77
C GLN A 147 -2.47 13.06 -3.98
N PRO A 148 -3.65 13.29 -3.38
CA PRO A 148 -4.38 12.23 -2.71
C PRO A 148 -4.73 11.12 -3.69
N TYR A 149 -4.73 9.87 -3.23
CA TYR A 149 -5.04 8.69 -4.04
C TYR A 149 -4.09 8.50 -5.24
N THR A 150 -2.78 8.75 -5.06
CA THR A 150 -1.75 8.55 -6.11
C THR A 150 -0.54 7.77 -5.62
N GLN A 151 -0.74 6.86 -4.66
CA GLN A 151 0.33 6.09 -4.01
C GLN A 151 1.01 5.16 -5.00
N ILE A 152 0.25 4.43 -5.82
CA ILE A 152 0.78 3.48 -6.79
C ILE A 152 1.50 4.21 -7.92
N LEU A 153 0.96 5.34 -8.39
CA LEU A 153 1.66 6.23 -9.32
C LEU A 153 2.96 6.76 -8.69
N SER A 154 2.89 7.28 -7.46
CA SER A 154 4.03 7.85 -6.73
C SER A 154 5.14 6.82 -6.52
N MET A 155 4.78 5.56 -6.24
CA MET A 155 5.73 4.46 -6.10
C MET A 155 6.30 4.02 -7.45
N SER A 156 5.46 3.78 -8.45
CA SER A 156 5.90 3.25 -9.74
C SER A 156 6.78 4.22 -10.53
N THR A 157 6.62 5.52 -10.29
CA THR A 157 7.44 6.59 -10.92
C THR A 157 8.62 7.04 -10.04
N ASN A 158 8.88 6.39 -8.92
CA ASN A 158 9.99 6.76 -8.04
C ASN A 158 11.30 6.08 -8.46
N PRO A 159 12.30 6.82 -8.96
CA PRO A 159 13.55 6.22 -9.42
C PRO A 159 14.50 5.80 -8.27
N ALA A 160 14.18 6.13 -7.02
CA ALA A 160 14.99 5.85 -5.83
C ALA A 160 14.09 5.65 -4.61
N PRO A 161 14.55 5.02 -3.50
CA PRO A 161 13.75 4.88 -2.29
C PRO A 161 13.59 6.23 -1.57
N THR A 162 12.66 7.05 -2.06
CA THR A 162 12.34 8.38 -1.49
C THR A 162 10.94 8.45 -0.89
N LEU A 163 10.31 7.29 -0.67
CA LEU A 163 9.00 7.19 -0.04
C LEU A 163 9.14 7.01 1.47
N ASN A 164 8.05 7.29 2.19
CA ASN A 164 7.91 6.92 3.60
C ASN A 164 9.06 7.41 4.47
N GLU A 165 9.17 8.73 4.66
CA GLU A 165 10.15 9.28 5.60
C GLU A 165 9.86 8.79 7.04
N THR A 166 10.89 8.31 7.74
CA THR A 166 10.75 7.73 9.10
C THR A 166 10.23 8.74 10.14
N CYS A 167 10.58 10.03 10.03
CA CYS A 167 10.03 11.05 10.93
C CYS A 167 8.51 11.19 10.80
N CYS A 168 7.96 11.05 9.59
CA CYS A 168 6.52 11.09 9.36
C CYS A 168 5.82 9.93 10.06
N ALA A 169 6.36 8.71 9.93
CA ALA A 169 5.83 7.52 10.62
C ALA A 169 5.85 7.69 12.14
N TYR A 170 6.96 8.18 12.72
CA TYR A 170 7.06 8.47 14.15
C TYR A 170 5.98 9.47 14.61
N ASN A 171 5.84 10.58 13.88
CA ASN A 171 4.93 11.64 14.29
C ASN A 171 3.46 11.23 14.11
N LEU A 172 3.14 10.43 13.08
CA LEU A 172 1.81 9.85 12.91
C LEU A 172 1.49 8.82 14.00
N ALA A 173 2.43 7.96 14.40
CA ALA A 173 2.26 7.06 15.53
C ALA A 173 1.98 7.84 16.82
N LYS A 174 2.76 8.89 17.07
CA LYS A 174 2.58 9.80 18.22
C LYS A 174 1.21 10.49 18.21
N LEU A 175 0.79 11.06 17.07
CA LEU A 175 -0.54 11.65 16.91
C LEU A 175 -1.65 10.64 17.20
N THR A 176 -1.52 9.44 16.64
CA THR A 176 -2.50 8.36 16.77
C THR A 176 -2.68 7.92 18.22
N ARG A 177 -1.58 7.68 18.94
CA ARG A 177 -1.60 7.36 20.37
C ARG A 177 -2.27 8.47 21.19
N ASP A 178 -1.98 9.73 20.85
CA ASP A 178 -2.55 10.87 21.56
C ASP A 178 -4.04 11.05 21.29
N LEU A 179 -4.53 10.80 20.05
CA LEU A 179 -5.95 10.78 19.73
C LEU A 179 -6.68 9.65 20.46
N ASN A 180 -6.07 8.46 20.53
CA ASN A 180 -6.60 7.32 21.28
C ASN A 180 -6.88 7.67 22.76
N CYS A 181 -6.09 8.54 23.39
CA CYS A 181 -6.34 8.97 24.76
C CYS A 181 -7.67 9.75 24.95
N PHE A 182 -8.24 10.31 23.88
CA PHE A 182 -9.54 11.02 23.92
C PHE A 182 -10.72 10.11 23.54
N ASN A 183 -10.48 9.09 22.71
CA ASN A 183 -11.49 8.11 22.32
C ASN A 183 -10.91 6.68 22.32
N PRO A 184 -10.61 6.11 23.50
CA PRO A 184 -9.87 4.85 23.62
C PRO A 184 -10.68 3.60 23.24
N ASP A 185 -11.99 3.74 23.03
CA ASP A 185 -12.86 2.65 22.58
C ASP A 185 -12.89 2.50 21.04
N ASP A 186 -12.32 3.47 20.32
CA ASP A 186 -12.20 3.42 18.86
C ASP A 186 -10.88 2.72 18.44
N ALA A 187 -10.95 1.42 18.22
CA ALA A 187 -9.79 0.58 17.96
C ALA A 187 -9.05 0.93 16.66
N LYS A 188 -9.65 1.70 15.74
CA LYS A 188 -9.01 2.11 14.48
C LYS A 188 -7.69 2.84 14.71
N TYR A 189 -7.58 3.59 15.82
CA TYR A 189 -6.34 4.27 16.18
C TYR A 189 -5.24 3.25 16.42
N MET A 190 -5.53 2.22 17.21
CA MET A 190 -4.53 1.21 17.56
C MET A 190 -4.29 0.18 16.46
N ASP A 191 -5.23 -0.01 15.54
CA ASP A 191 -5.00 -0.73 14.27
C ASP A 191 -3.97 0.00 13.38
N TYR A 192 -4.08 1.32 13.26
CA TYR A 192 -3.11 2.11 12.49
C TYR A 192 -1.76 2.22 13.21
N TYR A 193 -1.76 2.39 14.54
CA TYR A 193 -0.53 2.41 15.33
C TYR A 193 0.24 1.08 15.20
N GLU A 194 -0.45 -0.05 15.32
CA GLU A 194 0.12 -1.39 15.13
C GLU A 194 0.73 -1.53 13.73
N ARG A 195 0.02 -1.07 12.70
CA ARG A 195 0.52 -1.10 11.31
C ARG A 195 1.83 -0.32 11.15
N LEU A 196 1.91 0.91 11.66
CA LEU A 196 3.14 1.70 11.62
C LEU A 196 4.27 1.02 12.41
N LEU A 197 3.96 0.56 13.61
CA LEU A 197 4.93 -0.04 14.52
C LEU A 197 5.55 -1.30 13.94
N TYR A 198 4.72 -2.27 13.54
CA TYR A 198 5.16 -3.62 13.18
C TYR A 198 5.79 -3.67 11.78
N ASN A 199 5.60 -2.62 10.98
CA ASN A 199 6.19 -2.51 9.65
C ASN A 199 7.33 -1.50 9.66
N GLN A 200 7.02 -0.23 9.37
CA GLN A 200 8.05 0.78 9.11
C GLN A 200 8.89 1.12 10.34
N LEU A 201 8.31 1.26 11.54
CA LEU A 201 9.08 1.71 12.71
C LEU A 201 10.04 0.63 13.22
N VAL A 202 9.63 -0.64 13.30
CA VAL A 202 10.57 -1.74 13.61
C VAL A 202 11.57 -1.92 12.46
N GLY A 203 11.08 -1.90 11.22
CA GLY A 203 11.90 -2.09 10.03
C GLY A 203 12.90 -0.98 9.74
N SER A 204 12.78 0.19 10.39
CA SER A 204 13.67 1.33 10.18
C SER A 204 14.98 1.24 10.97
N LEU A 205 15.17 0.20 11.79
CA LEU A 205 16.43 -0.09 12.48
C LEU A 205 17.21 -1.16 11.71
N HIS A 206 18.50 -0.90 11.48
CA HIS A 206 19.39 -1.93 10.95
C HIS A 206 19.63 -3.01 12.03
N PRO A 207 19.52 -4.31 11.72
CA PRO A 207 19.49 -5.36 12.74
C PRO A 207 20.83 -5.57 13.46
N THR A 208 21.95 -5.25 12.81
CA THR A 208 23.31 -5.50 13.32
C THR A 208 24.20 -4.26 13.42
N GLU A 209 23.71 -3.10 12.98
CA GLU A 209 24.48 -1.86 12.94
C GLU A 209 23.68 -0.73 13.56
N TYR A 210 24.35 0.27 14.13
CA TYR A 210 23.69 1.44 14.71
C TYR A 210 23.23 2.42 13.62
N MET A 211 22.35 1.97 12.73
CA MET A 211 21.83 2.75 11.61
C MET A 211 20.31 2.76 11.61
N THR A 212 19.75 3.90 11.22
CA THR A 212 18.32 4.02 10.93
C THR A 212 18.08 4.50 9.51
N THR A 213 16.89 4.23 8.96
CA THR A 213 16.51 4.76 7.64
C THR A 213 16.13 6.23 7.70
N TYR A 214 16.39 6.99 6.63
CA TYR A 214 15.76 8.31 6.44
C TYR A 214 14.42 8.15 5.72
N GLN A 215 14.50 7.71 4.46
CA GLN A 215 13.38 7.26 3.65
C GLN A 215 13.28 5.75 3.80
N TYR A 216 12.11 5.18 3.60
CA TYR A 216 11.89 3.76 3.75
C TYR A 216 11.71 3.09 2.39
N ALA A 217 12.11 1.81 2.28
CA ALA A 217 11.96 1.08 1.04
C ALA A 217 10.47 0.88 0.74
N VAL A 218 10.02 1.33 -0.43
CA VAL A 218 8.70 1.03 -0.98
C VAL A 218 8.85 1.02 -2.49
N GLY A 219 8.45 -0.08 -3.13
CA GLY A 219 8.55 -0.20 -4.58
C GLY A 219 8.86 -1.60 -5.05
N LEU A 220 9.20 -1.69 -6.33
CA LEU A 220 9.70 -2.88 -7.01
C LEU A 220 11.21 -2.99 -6.76
N ASN A 221 11.65 -4.16 -6.30
CA ASN A 221 13.06 -4.45 -6.03
C ASN A 221 13.79 -3.36 -5.22
N ALA A 222 13.11 -2.79 -4.22
CA ALA A 222 13.62 -1.66 -3.44
C ALA A 222 14.47 -2.14 -2.26
N SER A 223 15.54 -1.41 -1.95
CA SER A 223 16.39 -1.65 -0.78
C SER A 223 16.29 -0.50 0.21
N LYS A 224 16.34 -0.80 1.50
CA LYS A 224 16.31 0.20 2.58
C LYS A 224 17.56 1.09 2.47
N PRO A 225 17.41 2.42 2.35
CA PRO A 225 18.53 3.32 2.23
C PRO A 225 19.12 3.60 3.62
N TRP A 226 20.08 2.77 4.02
CA TRP A 226 20.84 2.94 5.25
C TRP A 226 21.82 4.13 5.16
N GLY A 227 22.21 4.68 6.30
CA GLY A 227 23.23 5.75 6.36
C GLY A 227 23.15 6.71 7.55
N ASN A 228 22.09 6.66 8.37
CA ASN A 228 21.98 7.50 9.57
C ASN A 228 22.65 6.83 10.77
N ASN A 229 23.99 6.86 10.80
CA ASN A 229 24.78 6.20 11.83
C ASN A 229 24.84 6.96 13.17
N THR A 230 24.40 8.22 13.17
CA THR A 230 24.40 9.06 14.37
C THR A 230 23.12 9.91 14.45
N PRO A 231 22.64 10.25 15.66
CA PRO A 231 21.43 11.05 15.82
C PRO A 231 21.48 12.45 15.19
N HIS A 232 22.67 13.02 14.98
CA HIS A 232 22.82 14.38 14.45
C HIS A 232 23.01 14.43 12.93
N SER A 233 23.13 13.27 12.26
CA SER A 233 23.38 13.22 10.81
C SER A 233 22.21 13.79 10.00
N THR A 234 20.98 13.54 10.46
CA THR A 234 19.72 13.95 9.80
C THR A 234 18.59 14.04 10.82
N CYS A 235 17.43 14.61 10.44
CA CYS A 235 16.21 14.58 11.28
C CYS A 235 15.79 13.14 11.64
N CYS A 236 15.85 12.21 10.68
CA CYS A 236 15.55 10.79 10.91
C CYS A 236 16.63 10.09 11.72
N GLY A 237 17.89 10.52 11.71
CA GLY A 237 18.89 10.04 12.66
C GLY A 237 18.45 10.32 14.10
N GLY A 238 17.98 11.54 14.36
CA GLY A 238 17.46 11.95 15.67
C GLY A 238 16.20 11.17 16.04
N THR A 239 15.17 11.27 15.21
CA THR A 239 13.86 10.61 15.44
C THR A 239 13.97 9.09 15.48
N GLY A 240 14.77 8.51 14.59
CA GLY A 240 15.06 7.07 14.55
C GLY A 240 15.68 6.58 15.85
N SER A 241 16.57 7.35 16.48
CA SER A 241 17.11 7.00 17.80
C SER A 241 16.06 6.97 18.91
N GLU A 242 14.96 7.73 18.78
CA GLU A 242 13.85 7.70 19.72
C GLU A 242 12.86 6.55 19.49
N ASN A 243 12.72 6.06 18.25
CA ASN A 243 11.75 5.01 17.90
C ASN A 243 11.93 3.75 18.75
N HIS A 244 13.17 3.29 18.84
CA HIS A 244 13.49 1.92 19.26
C HIS A 244 13.63 1.73 20.77
N VAL A 245 13.41 2.79 21.56
CA VAL A 245 13.47 2.76 23.04
C VAL A 245 12.08 2.74 23.69
N LYS A 246 11.01 2.72 22.89
CA LYS A 246 9.64 2.96 23.37
C LYS A 246 8.55 2.18 22.63
N TYR A 247 8.86 0.98 22.12
CA TYR A 247 7.87 0.16 21.41
C TYR A 247 6.60 -0.13 22.23
N GLN A 248 6.75 -0.25 23.54
CA GLN A 248 5.69 -0.53 24.52
C GLN A 248 4.78 0.67 24.87
N ASP A 249 5.09 1.87 24.37
CA ASP A 249 4.52 3.14 24.83
C ASP A 249 3.02 3.32 24.53
N ALA A 250 2.46 2.47 23.65
CA ALA A 250 1.03 2.44 23.34
C ALA A 250 0.39 1.07 23.61
N THR A 251 1.04 0.20 24.39
CA THR A 251 0.52 -1.14 24.71
C THR A 251 -0.70 -1.07 25.61
N TYR A 252 -0.72 -0.14 26.56
CA TYR A 252 -1.78 0.01 27.55
C TYR A 252 -2.24 1.45 27.67
N PHE A 253 -3.55 1.64 27.83
CA PHE A 253 -4.15 2.91 28.23
C PHE A 253 -4.96 2.70 29.51
N ILE A 254 -4.94 3.66 30.42
CA ILE A 254 -5.60 3.53 31.73
C ILE A 254 -6.44 4.76 32.06
N SER A 255 -7.60 4.51 32.67
CA SER A 255 -8.38 5.48 33.43
C SER A 255 -8.35 5.11 34.92
N ASP A 256 -9.17 5.75 35.76
CA ASP A 256 -9.23 5.37 37.18
C ASP A 256 -9.73 3.93 37.41
N ASN A 257 -10.56 3.39 36.51
CA ASN A 257 -11.21 2.08 36.69
C ASN A 257 -11.25 1.20 35.42
N THR A 258 -10.58 1.60 34.34
CA THR A 258 -10.53 0.80 33.10
C THR A 258 -9.08 0.69 32.61
N LEU A 259 -8.70 -0.51 32.18
CA LEU A 259 -7.47 -0.81 31.46
C LEU A 259 -7.82 -1.23 30.03
N TRP A 260 -7.31 -0.52 29.04
CA TRP A 260 -7.33 -0.95 27.64
C TRP A 260 -6.00 -1.61 27.31
N VAL A 261 -6.04 -2.86 26.88
CA VAL A 261 -4.91 -3.58 26.29
C VAL A 261 -5.01 -3.39 24.78
N ALA A 262 -4.14 -2.52 24.25
CA ALA A 262 -4.18 -2.07 22.86
C ALA A 262 -3.19 -2.81 21.95
N LEU A 263 -2.05 -3.27 22.46
CA LEU A 263 -1.08 -4.07 21.68
C LEU A 263 -0.76 -5.36 22.41
N TYR A 264 -0.51 -6.41 21.63
CA TYR A 264 -0.14 -7.73 22.14
C TYR A 264 1.35 -7.98 21.88
N MET A 265 2.15 -7.78 22.92
CA MET A 265 3.61 -7.91 22.90
C MET A 265 4.14 -8.19 24.31
N PRO A 266 5.35 -8.76 24.45
CA PRO A 266 5.89 -9.11 25.77
C PRO A 266 6.19 -7.84 26.59
N THR A 267 5.44 -7.65 27.68
CA THR A 267 5.53 -6.44 28.51
C THR A 267 5.17 -6.73 29.97
N THR A 268 5.75 -5.95 30.88
CA THR A 268 5.30 -5.84 32.28
C THR A 268 4.78 -4.43 32.53
N LEU A 269 3.51 -4.32 32.93
CA LEU A 269 2.86 -3.08 33.35
C LEU A 269 2.85 -3.01 34.88
N ASN A 270 3.47 -1.96 35.43
CA ASN A 270 3.35 -1.61 36.84
C ASN A 270 2.29 -0.50 36.99
N TRP A 271 1.16 -0.79 37.62
CA TRP A 271 0.08 0.18 37.82
C TRP A 271 0.03 0.65 39.28
N ASP A 272 0.94 1.57 39.61
CA ASP A 272 1.18 2.07 40.98
C ASP A 272 -0.08 2.52 41.72
N LYS A 273 -0.99 3.25 41.05
CA LYS A 273 -2.23 3.75 41.67
C LYS A 273 -3.16 2.63 42.17
N LYS A 274 -3.12 1.46 41.53
CA LYS A 274 -3.91 0.27 41.92
C LYS A 274 -3.06 -0.73 42.71
N GLY A 275 -1.74 -0.56 42.78
CA GLY A 275 -0.82 -1.50 43.43
C GLY A 275 -0.84 -2.88 42.78
N ILE A 276 -0.93 -2.93 41.44
CA ILE A 276 -1.02 -4.18 40.68
C ILE A 276 0.04 -4.23 39.57
N THR A 277 0.62 -5.41 39.37
CA THR A 277 1.56 -5.71 38.28
C THR A 277 0.91 -6.69 37.31
N ILE A 278 0.95 -6.38 36.01
CA ILE A 278 0.35 -7.17 34.94
C ILE A 278 1.43 -7.54 33.93
N GLU A 279 1.53 -8.83 33.60
CA GLU A 279 2.48 -9.35 32.61
C GLU A 279 1.73 -9.85 31.38
N GLN A 280 2.21 -9.47 30.18
CA GLN A 280 1.86 -10.12 28.92
C GLN A 280 3.01 -11.02 28.50
N ASP A 281 2.75 -12.32 28.41
CA ASP A 281 3.66 -13.34 27.91
C ASP A 281 3.24 -13.75 26.50
N CYS A 282 4.09 -13.45 25.52
CA CYS A 282 3.92 -13.86 24.14
C CYS A 282 5.23 -13.74 23.35
N LEU A 283 5.28 -14.45 22.23
CA LEU A 283 6.33 -14.31 21.24
C LEU A 283 5.90 -13.29 20.19
N TRP A 284 6.67 -12.23 19.97
CA TRP A 284 6.33 -11.19 18.99
C TRP A 284 6.79 -11.57 17.56
N PRO A 285 6.01 -11.28 16.50
CA PRO A 285 4.59 -10.90 16.52
C PRO A 285 3.70 -12.03 17.04
N ALA A 286 2.64 -11.69 17.78
CA ALA A 286 1.89 -12.64 18.59
C ALA A 286 0.56 -13.06 17.95
N GLU A 287 0.41 -14.35 17.62
CA GLU A 287 -0.89 -15.01 17.37
C GLU A 287 -1.54 -15.55 18.65
N HIS A 288 -0.82 -15.49 19.77
CA HIS A 288 -1.28 -15.88 21.10
C HIS A 288 -0.62 -15.00 22.16
N SER A 289 -1.41 -14.51 23.13
CA SER A 289 -0.90 -13.76 24.28
C SER A 289 -1.58 -14.19 25.57
N THR A 290 -0.77 -14.46 26.60
CA THR A 290 -1.26 -14.72 27.95
C THR A 290 -1.04 -13.49 28.82
N ILE A 291 -2.10 -12.93 29.39
CA ILE A 291 -2.07 -11.79 30.30
C ILE A 291 -2.33 -12.30 31.71
N LYS A 292 -1.42 -12.01 32.64
CA LYS A 292 -1.47 -12.46 34.04
C LYS A 292 -1.35 -11.28 34.98
N ILE A 293 -2.07 -11.33 36.08
CA ILE A 293 -1.72 -10.52 37.25
C ILE A 293 -0.60 -11.25 37.98
N THR A 294 0.51 -10.57 38.22
CA THR A 294 1.68 -11.21 38.85
C THR A 294 1.93 -10.72 40.27
N GLU A 295 1.42 -9.53 40.62
CA GLU A 295 1.50 -8.99 41.96
C GLU A 295 0.26 -8.16 42.28
N GLY A 296 -0.27 -8.35 43.49
CA GLY A 296 -1.33 -7.50 44.04
C GLY A 296 -2.73 -7.88 43.60
N SER A 297 -3.70 -7.00 43.92
CA SER A 297 -5.10 -7.17 43.52
C SER A 297 -5.77 -5.82 43.35
N GLY A 298 -6.69 -5.71 42.40
CA GLY A 298 -7.34 -4.44 42.07
C GLY A 298 -8.67 -4.61 41.38
N SER A 299 -9.56 -3.63 41.56
CA SER A 299 -10.85 -3.61 40.84
C SER A 299 -10.80 -2.66 39.65
N PHE A 300 -11.05 -3.20 38.45
CA PHE A 300 -11.14 -2.45 37.20
C PHE A 300 -11.80 -3.29 36.10
N GLU A 301 -12.34 -2.62 35.10
CA GLU A 301 -12.75 -3.18 33.81
C GLU A 301 -11.51 -3.38 32.93
N MET A 302 -11.43 -4.50 32.20
CA MET A 302 -10.36 -4.72 31.22
C MET A 302 -10.96 -4.80 29.81
N LYS A 303 -10.45 -3.98 28.89
CA LYS A 303 -10.85 -3.94 27.49
C LYS A 303 -9.73 -4.46 26.61
N LEU A 304 -10.00 -5.49 25.82
CA LEU A 304 -9.04 -6.18 24.97
C LEU A 304 -9.34 -5.85 23.51
N ARG A 305 -8.34 -5.33 22.75
CA ARG A 305 -8.55 -4.98 21.35
C ARG A 305 -8.77 -6.23 20.49
N VAL A 306 -9.75 -6.16 19.59
CA VAL A 306 -9.89 -7.09 18.47
C VAL A 306 -9.34 -6.39 17.23
N PRO A 307 -8.15 -6.76 16.73
CA PRO A 307 -7.53 -6.09 15.59
C PRO A 307 -8.36 -6.16 14.29
N TYR A 308 -8.19 -5.21 13.38
CA TYR A 308 -8.92 -5.20 12.09
C TYR A 308 -8.70 -6.48 11.25
N TRP A 309 -7.53 -7.12 11.39
CA TRP A 309 -7.16 -8.33 10.66
C TRP A 309 -7.65 -9.61 11.34
N ALA A 310 -8.18 -9.55 12.57
CA ALA A 310 -8.63 -10.71 13.32
C ALA A 310 -10.04 -11.15 12.89
N THR A 311 -10.20 -11.55 11.62
CA THR A 311 -11.50 -11.89 11.02
C THR A 311 -11.90 -13.35 11.23
N GLU A 312 -10.95 -14.22 11.59
CA GLU A 312 -11.17 -15.66 11.76
C GLU A 312 -10.40 -16.19 12.97
N GLY A 313 -11.03 -17.07 13.75
CA GLY A 313 -10.36 -17.79 14.83
C GLY A 313 -9.95 -16.96 16.06
N PHE A 314 -10.37 -15.70 16.16
CA PHE A 314 -10.10 -14.87 17.33
C PHE A 314 -10.92 -15.34 18.54
N GLU A 315 -10.27 -15.51 19.69
CA GLU A 315 -10.89 -15.98 20.93
C GLU A 315 -10.22 -15.35 22.15
N ILE A 316 -11.02 -15.02 23.17
CA ILE A 316 -10.53 -14.59 24.49
C ILE A 316 -11.05 -15.55 25.54
N LEU A 317 -10.14 -16.10 26.32
CA LEU A 317 -10.43 -16.98 27.46
C LEU A 317 -10.09 -16.24 28.76
N LEU A 318 -11.00 -16.32 29.74
CA LEU A 318 -10.74 -15.92 31.11
C LEU A 318 -10.76 -17.18 31.98
N ASN A 319 -9.62 -17.52 32.58
CA ASN A 319 -9.43 -18.74 33.36
C ASN A 319 -9.90 -20.00 32.60
N GLY A 320 -9.54 -20.08 31.32
CA GLY A 320 -9.89 -21.19 30.42
C GLY A 320 -11.33 -21.20 29.90
N THR A 321 -12.14 -20.17 30.21
CA THR A 321 -13.55 -20.07 29.74
C THR A 321 -13.69 -18.95 28.72
N PRO A 322 -14.27 -19.20 27.53
CA PRO A 322 -14.54 -18.16 26.54
C PRO A 322 -15.45 -17.06 27.10
N ILE A 323 -15.10 -15.79 26.86
CA ILE A 323 -15.87 -14.64 27.37
C ILE A 323 -16.97 -14.14 26.41
N SER A 324 -16.91 -14.55 25.15
CA SER A 324 -17.89 -14.20 24.11
C SER A 324 -17.91 -15.25 22.99
N ASP A 325 -19.07 -15.43 22.37
CA ASP A 325 -19.23 -16.28 21.17
C ASP A 325 -18.84 -15.55 19.88
N LYS A 326 -18.73 -14.21 19.92
CA LYS A 326 -18.46 -13.37 18.76
C LYS A 326 -17.56 -12.20 19.10
N TYR A 327 -16.70 -11.86 18.14
CA TYR A 327 -15.76 -10.76 18.19
C TYR A 327 -15.92 -9.91 16.93
N THR A 328 -15.82 -8.60 17.07
CA THR A 328 -15.95 -7.67 15.94
C THR A 328 -14.56 -7.11 15.63
N PRO A 329 -14.01 -7.27 14.41
CA PRO A 329 -12.76 -6.65 14.05
C PRO A 329 -12.79 -5.12 14.22
N SER A 330 -11.65 -4.53 14.58
CA SER A 330 -11.53 -3.10 14.87
C SER A 330 -12.48 -2.66 15.99
N SER A 331 -12.49 -3.41 17.10
CA SER A 331 -13.27 -3.06 18.30
C SER A 331 -12.52 -3.42 19.60
N TYR A 332 -13.17 -3.19 20.74
CA TYR A 332 -12.74 -3.70 22.04
C TYR A 332 -13.78 -4.65 22.64
N VAL A 333 -13.31 -5.69 23.32
CA VAL A 333 -14.13 -6.59 24.14
C VAL A 333 -13.92 -6.23 25.59
N ALA A 334 -14.98 -5.86 26.28
CA ALA A 334 -14.93 -5.52 27.69
C ALA A 334 -15.17 -6.76 28.57
N ILE A 335 -14.24 -7.05 29.45
CA ILE A 335 -14.48 -7.84 30.65
C ILE A 335 -14.95 -6.85 31.72
N PRO A 336 -16.23 -6.92 32.15
CA PRO A 336 -16.80 -5.96 33.08
C PRO A 336 -15.99 -5.85 34.36
N GLN A 337 -16.11 -4.70 35.02
CA GLN A 337 -15.38 -4.42 36.25
C GLN A 337 -15.54 -5.57 37.27
N ARG A 338 -14.41 -6.15 37.67
CA ARG A 338 -14.30 -7.19 38.69
C ARG A 338 -13.05 -6.96 39.53
N VAL A 339 -12.84 -7.78 40.55
CA VAL A 339 -11.57 -7.84 41.27
C VAL A 339 -10.66 -8.82 40.52
N TRP A 340 -9.46 -8.35 40.18
CA TRP A 340 -8.39 -9.11 39.57
C TRP A 340 -7.37 -9.50 40.63
N SER A 341 -6.90 -10.75 40.61
CA SER A 341 -5.86 -11.28 41.50
C SER A 341 -4.88 -12.17 40.73
N GLU A 342 -3.81 -12.61 41.39
CA GLU A 342 -2.77 -13.48 40.82
C GLU A 342 -3.27 -14.84 40.30
N ASP A 343 -4.50 -15.24 40.65
CA ASP A 343 -5.15 -16.46 40.14
C ASP A 343 -5.80 -16.24 38.76
N ASP A 344 -5.96 -14.99 38.31
CA ASP A 344 -6.62 -14.66 37.05
C ASP A 344 -5.63 -14.67 35.88
N VAL A 345 -6.01 -15.40 34.83
CA VAL A 345 -5.27 -15.52 33.57
C VAL A 345 -6.23 -15.23 32.41
N ILE A 346 -5.81 -14.34 31.52
CA ILE A 346 -6.47 -14.09 30.24
C ILE A 346 -5.62 -14.67 29.13
N GLU A 347 -6.22 -15.41 28.22
CA GLU A 347 -5.58 -15.86 26.99
C GLU A 347 -6.27 -15.21 25.81
N VAL A 348 -5.49 -14.57 24.94
CA VAL A 348 -5.96 -13.98 23.68
C VAL A 348 -5.37 -14.81 22.55
N ILE A 349 -6.22 -15.54 21.84
CA ILE A 349 -5.89 -16.33 20.67
C ILE A 349 -6.29 -15.50 19.45
N MET A 350 -5.34 -15.18 18.59
CA MET A 350 -5.51 -14.25 17.47
C MET A 350 -4.74 -14.72 16.23
N PRO A 351 -5.17 -15.82 15.58
CA PRO A 351 -4.52 -16.31 14.37
C PRO A 351 -4.48 -15.21 13.31
N PHE A 352 -3.33 -15.05 12.66
CA PHE A 352 -3.20 -14.05 11.61
C PHE A 352 -3.98 -14.50 10.37
N THR A 353 -4.69 -13.57 9.75
CA THR A 353 -5.43 -13.83 8.51
C THR A 353 -4.70 -13.18 7.33
N LYS A 354 -4.99 -13.68 6.13
CA LYS A 354 -4.44 -13.15 4.88
C LYS A 354 -5.40 -12.12 4.32
N HIS A 355 -4.88 -10.99 3.87
CA HIS A 355 -5.67 -9.98 3.15
C HIS A 355 -4.78 -9.18 2.21
N ILE A 356 -5.40 -8.32 1.42
CA ILE A 356 -4.70 -7.40 0.52
C ILE A 356 -5.01 -5.98 0.99
N ASP A 357 -3.98 -5.17 1.22
CA ASP A 357 -4.13 -3.72 1.36
C ASP A 357 -3.96 -3.09 -0.03
N TRP A 358 -5.11 -2.76 -0.63
CA TRP A 358 -5.16 -2.21 -1.98
C TRP A 358 -4.64 -0.78 -2.03
N GLY A 359 -3.85 -0.49 -3.07
CA GLY A 359 -3.56 0.87 -3.46
C GLY A 359 -4.84 1.59 -3.90
N PRO A 360 -4.98 2.90 -3.62
CA PRO A 360 -6.17 3.66 -3.97
C PRO A 360 -6.24 4.04 -5.46
N ASP A 361 -5.16 3.86 -6.20
CA ASP A 361 -5.06 4.06 -7.64
C ASP A 361 -4.59 2.80 -8.37
N LYS A 362 -4.95 2.72 -9.65
CA LYS A 362 -4.44 1.67 -10.52
C LYS A 362 -3.02 1.98 -10.93
N MET A 363 -2.25 0.92 -11.16
CA MET A 363 -0.98 1.03 -11.84
C MET A 363 -1.24 1.30 -13.32
N GLU A 364 -1.24 2.58 -13.67
CA GLU A 364 -1.27 3.10 -15.02
C GLU A 364 0.11 3.67 -15.30
N THR A 365 0.88 3.05 -16.19
CA THR A 365 2.18 3.61 -16.56
C THR A 365 1.97 4.91 -17.32
N SER A 366 2.24 6.04 -16.68
CA SER A 366 2.32 7.34 -17.34
C SER A 366 3.76 7.64 -17.74
N THR A 367 3.97 7.73 -19.06
CA THR A 367 5.13 8.26 -19.82
C THR A 367 6.54 8.03 -19.25
N ALA A 368 7.25 7.11 -19.90
CA ALA A 368 8.71 7.08 -19.96
C ALA A 368 9.25 8.49 -20.28
N GLY A 369 10.16 8.99 -19.44
CA GLY A 369 11.03 10.11 -19.83
C GLY A 369 11.85 9.74 -21.07
N GLN A 370 12.41 10.73 -21.76
CA GLN A 370 13.29 10.48 -22.92
C GLN A 370 14.36 9.43 -22.56
N ASN A 371 14.43 8.36 -23.35
CA ASN A 371 15.34 7.20 -23.23
C ASN A 371 14.99 6.11 -22.20
N GLN A 372 13.76 6.04 -21.69
CA GLN A 372 13.29 4.86 -20.93
C GLN A 372 12.40 3.94 -21.80
N PRO A 373 12.49 2.61 -21.65
CA PRO A 373 11.64 1.68 -22.39
C PRO A 373 10.17 1.96 -22.10
N ASN A 374 9.38 2.04 -23.17
CA ASN A 374 7.95 2.31 -23.12
C ASN A 374 7.20 1.05 -22.66
N ASN A 375 7.23 0.76 -21.37
CA ASN A 375 6.48 -0.35 -20.79
C ASN A 375 5.08 0.15 -20.43
N GLN A 376 4.22 0.31 -21.43
CA GLN A 376 2.80 0.57 -21.18
C GLN A 376 2.16 -0.70 -20.62
N HIS A 377 1.69 -0.66 -19.38
CA HIS A 377 0.92 -1.74 -18.78
C HIS A 377 -0.57 -1.39 -18.79
N GLU A 378 -1.40 -2.38 -19.09
CA GLU A 378 -2.85 -2.29 -18.88
C GLU A 378 -3.16 -1.85 -17.43
N PRO A 379 -4.03 -0.84 -17.24
CA PRO A 379 -4.45 -0.35 -15.92
C PRO A 379 -4.93 -1.48 -15.02
N MET A 380 -4.13 -1.82 -14.01
CA MET A 380 -4.43 -2.91 -13.07
C MET A 380 -4.37 -2.40 -11.63
N TRP A 381 -5.27 -2.89 -10.78
CA TRP A 381 -5.17 -2.65 -9.35
C TRP A 381 -3.87 -3.25 -8.80
N ALA A 382 -3.21 -2.49 -7.94
CA ALA A 382 -2.04 -2.96 -7.22
C ALA A 382 -2.31 -2.99 -5.72
N GLY A 383 -1.73 -3.96 -5.03
CA GLY A 383 -1.90 -4.13 -3.59
C GLY A 383 -0.71 -4.79 -2.95
N THR A 384 -0.62 -4.63 -1.62
CA THR A 384 0.34 -5.34 -0.78
C THR A 384 -0.35 -6.54 -0.15
N ILE A 385 0.27 -7.71 -0.24
CA ILE A 385 -0.20 -8.90 0.49
C ILE A 385 0.11 -8.68 1.97
N MET A 386 -0.86 -8.94 2.83
CA MET A 386 -0.76 -8.78 4.27
C MET A 386 -0.96 -10.13 4.97
N TYR A 387 -0.28 -10.34 6.10
CA TYR A 387 -0.53 -11.45 7.01
C TYR A 387 -0.66 -10.92 8.45
N GLY A 388 -1.89 -10.87 8.96
CA GLY A 388 -2.21 -10.10 10.16
C GLY A 388 -1.80 -8.63 10.00
N PRO A 389 -1.05 -8.02 10.92
CA PRO A 389 -0.62 -6.63 10.80
C PRO A 389 0.57 -6.42 9.83
N LEU A 390 1.16 -7.51 9.30
CA LEU A 390 2.44 -7.48 8.61
C LEU A 390 2.26 -7.28 7.10
N ALA A 391 2.95 -6.28 6.56
CA ALA A 391 3.13 -6.10 5.12
C ALA A 391 4.18 -7.10 4.61
N MET A 392 3.81 -7.85 3.58
CA MET A 392 4.62 -8.95 3.06
C MET A 392 5.28 -8.54 1.74
N THR A 393 6.56 -8.88 1.60
CA THR A 393 7.42 -8.47 0.49
C THR A 393 8.06 -9.68 -0.17
N ALA A 394 8.30 -9.60 -1.48
CA ALA A 394 9.02 -10.64 -2.22
C ALA A 394 10.39 -10.16 -2.68
N THR A 395 11.32 -11.09 -2.86
CA THR A 395 12.62 -10.83 -3.51
C THR A 395 12.74 -11.54 -4.86
N GLY A 396 13.69 -11.09 -5.69
CA GLY A 396 13.92 -11.69 -7.01
C GLY A 396 12.91 -11.23 -8.08
N VAL A 397 12.08 -10.26 -7.75
CA VAL A 397 11.09 -9.65 -8.66
C VAL A 397 11.66 -8.31 -9.13
N ASN A 398 12.11 -8.26 -10.38
CA ASN A 398 12.86 -7.12 -10.93
C ASN A 398 12.07 -6.30 -11.96
N ASP A 399 10.88 -6.75 -12.33
CA ASP A 399 10.00 -6.13 -13.31
C ASP A 399 8.53 -6.32 -12.92
N TRP A 400 7.65 -5.53 -13.53
CA TRP A 400 6.21 -5.56 -13.26
C TRP A 400 5.51 -6.79 -13.85
N GLU A 401 6.14 -7.51 -14.79
CA GLU A 401 5.60 -8.78 -15.31
C GLU A 401 5.66 -9.84 -14.21
N ASN A 402 6.83 -10.00 -13.59
CA ASN A 402 7.05 -10.88 -12.45
C ASN A 402 6.38 -10.37 -11.16
N ALA A 403 6.06 -9.07 -11.07
CA ALA A 403 5.25 -8.50 -9.99
C ALA A 403 3.75 -8.50 -10.28
N THR A 404 3.30 -9.20 -11.34
CA THR A 404 1.87 -9.42 -11.60
C THR A 404 1.46 -10.79 -11.08
N LEU A 405 0.55 -10.80 -10.10
CA LEU A 405 0.05 -12.00 -9.46
C LEU A 405 -1.37 -12.30 -9.91
N THR A 406 -1.65 -13.57 -10.18
CA THR A 406 -3.02 -14.09 -10.29
C THR A 406 -3.34 -14.81 -9.00
N ILE A 407 -4.36 -14.34 -8.29
CA ILE A 407 -4.70 -14.81 -6.94
C ILE A 407 -6.21 -15.08 -6.89
N ASP A 408 -6.60 -16.15 -6.23
CA ASP A 408 -8.00 -16.46 -5.96
C ASP A 408 -8.62 -15.50 -4.94
N SER A 409 -9.95 -15.31 -5.01
CA SER A 409 -10.66 -14.37 -4.15
C SER A 409 -10.63 -14.69 -2.64
N TYR A 410 -10.32 -15.94 -2.28
CA TYR A 410 -10.16 -16.40 -0.90
C TYR A 410 -8.69 -16.47 -0.44
N LEU A 411 -7.74 -16.09 -1.31
CA LEU A 411 -6.30 -16.14 -1.06
C LEU A 411 -5.78 -17.54 -0.66
N GLU A 412 -6.45 -18.61 -1.09
CA GLU A 412 -6.09 -20.01 -0.83
C GLU A 412 -4.78 -20.41 -1.53
N SER A 413 -4.48 -19.79 -2.66
CA SER A 413 -3.22 -19.93 -3.41
C SER A 413 -1.98 -19.47 -2.63
N ILE A 414 -2.18 -18.65 -1.61
CA ILE A 414 -1.12 -18.19 -0.70
C ILE A 414 -0.95 -19.23 0.41
N VAL A 415 0.19 -19.91 0.38
CA VAL A 415 0.55 -20.97 1.33
C VAL A 415 1.34 -20.40 2.50
N MET A 416 0.89 -20.69 3.72
CA MET A 416 1.64 -20.37 4.93
C MET A 416 2.78 -21.37 5.12
N ASN A 417 4.00 -20.87 5.27
CA ASN A 417 5.15 -21.71 5.64
C ASN A 417 5.29 -21.87 7.16
N GLY A 418 4.51 -21.10 7.94
CA GLY A 418 4.55 -21.03 9.39
C GLY A 418 5.62 -20.07 9.93
N PRO A 419 5.68 -19.86 11.25
CA PRO A 419 6.75 -19.09 11.88
C PRO A 419 8.06 -19.87 11.80
N SER A 420 9.07 -19.32 11.13
CA SER A 420 10.44 -19.82 11.28
C SER A 420 11.00 -19.23 12.57
N GLY A 421 10.84 -19.93 13.70
CA GLY A 421 11.59 -19.62 14.92
C GLY A 421 13.08 -19.60 14.55
N GLY A 422 13.72 -18.43 14.63
CA GLY A 422 14.92 -18.13 13.84
C GLY A 422 16.09 -19.10 14.03
N SER A 423 16.69 -19.53 12.92
CA SER A 423 18.02 -20.18 12.84
C SER A 423 19.19 -19.22 13.16
N TYR A 424 18.91 -17.96 13.48
CA TYR A 424 19.89 -16.88 13.71
C TYR A 424 19.90 -16.29 15.13
N GLY A 425 19.16 -16.87 16.09
CA GLY A 425 19.40 -16.59 17.53
C GLY A 425 18.76 -15.34 18.12
N THR A 426 17.71 -14.77 17.52
CA THR A 426 16.84 -13.76 18.16
C THR A 426 15.44 -14.33 18.33
N ASN A 427 14.99 -14.45 19.58
CA ASN A 427 13.77 -15.18 20.01
C ASN A 427 12.45 -14.50 19.57
N GLY A 428 12.21 -14.29 18.27
CA GLY A 428 10.96 -13.74 17.73
C GLY A 428 10.40 -14.59 16.58
N ASN A 429 9.12 -14.39 16.25
CA ASN A 429 8.48 -15.02 15.11
C ASN A 429 8.85 -14.31 13.80
N VAL A 430 9.13 -15.08 12.76
CA VAL A 430 9.18 -14.59 11.37
C VAL A 430 8.19 -15.41 10.56
N TYR A 431 7.06 -14.80 10.22
CA TYR A 431 6.01 -15.43 9.44
C TYR A 431 6.30 -15.30 7.96
N THR A 432 6.38 -16.42 7.24
CA THR A 432 6.63 -16.41 5.79
C THR A 432 5.52 -17.10 5.03
N MET A 433 5.32 -16.68 3.79
CA MET A 433 4.32 -17.24 2.88
C MET A 433 4.95 -17.56 1.53
N SER A 434 4.21 -18.32 0.72
CA SER A 434 4.60 -18.64 -0.65
C SER A 434 3.41 -18.47 -1.60
N ILE A 435 3.64 -17.90 -2.77
CA ILE A 435 2.70 -17.85 -3.89
C ILE A 435 3.38 -18.50 -5.09
N GLY A 436 3.04 -19.75 -5.38
CA GLY A 436 3.80 -20.55 -6.35
C GLY A 436 5.26 -20.70 -5.92
N GLU A 437 6.20 -20.20 -6.72
CA GLU A 437 7.65 -20.18 -6.40
C GLU A 437 8.09 -18.90 -5.67
N LEU A 438 7.20 -17.91 -5.54
CA LEU A 438 7.51 -16.63 -4.92
C LEU A 438 7.44 -16.73 -3.40
N ALA A 439 8.56 -16.52 -2.72
CA ALA A 439 8.60 -16.41 -1.26
C ALA A 439 8.26 -15.00 -0.80
N LEU A 440 7.45 -14.90 0.25
CA LEU A 440 7.03 -13.67 0.89
C LEU A 440 7.49 -13.63 2.35
N GLU A 441 8.15 -12.54 2.72
CA GLU A 441 8.63 -12.28 4.09
C GLU A 441 8.17 -10.91 4.58
N PRO A 442 8.07 -10.70 5.91
CA PRO A 442 7.65 -9.43 6.44
C PRO A 442 8.63 -8.32 6.06
N ASP A 443 8.11 -7.17 5.65
CA ASP A 443 8.89 -6.00 5.25
C ASP A 443 9.88 -5.53 6.34
N TYR A 444 9.48 -5.58 7.62
CA TYR A 444 10.37 -5.18 8.72
C TYR A 444 11.63 -6.04 8.79
N PHE A 445 11.55 -7.30 8.34
CA PHE A 445 12.64 -8.27 8.38
C PHE A 445 13.58 -8.15 7.17
N ARG A 446 13.09 -7.62 6.04
CA ARG A 446 13.87 -7.50 4.80
C ARG A 446 14.68 -6.21 4.73
N GLU A 447 15.81 -6.26 4.04
CA GLU A 447 16.71 -5.12 3.88
C GLU A 447 16.89 -4.70 2.42
N GLU A 448 17.04 -5.66 1.52
CA GLU A 448 17.36 -5.42 0.11
C GLU A 448 16.35 -6.05 -0.84
N ASN A 449 16.26 -5.49 -2.06
CA ASN A 449 15.62 -6.11 -3.22
C ASN A 449 14.16 -6.54 -2.97
N SER A 450 13.44 -5.76 -2.17
CA SER A 450 12.09 -6.07 -1.69
C SER A 450 11.04 -5.42 -2.56
N THR A 451 10.09 -6.24 -3.03
CA THR A 451 8.92 -5.82 -3.81
C THR A 451 7.68 -5.80 -2.93
N HIS A 452 7.05 -4.62 -2.80
CA HIS A 452 6.03 -4.34 -1.79
C HIS A 452 4.61 -4.35 -2.36
N TYR A 453 4.45 -3.95 -3.61
CA TYR A 453 3.17 -3.89 -4.30
C TYR A 453 3.21 -4.79 -5.51
N PHE A 454 2.12 -5.52 -5.72
CA PHE A 454 1.93 -6.41 -6.85
C PHE A 454 0.74 -5.92 -7.65
N ARG A 455 0.79 -6.05 -8.98
CA ARG A 455 -0.41 -5.94 -9.82
C ARG A 455 -1.20 -7.22 -9.60
N ILE A 456 -2.46 -7.12 -9.21
CA ILE A 456 -3.23 -8.31 -8.81
C ILE A 456 -4.41 -8.50 -9.76
N ASN A 457 -4.41 -9.65 -10.40
CA ASN A 457 -5.54 -10.19 -11.13
C ASN A 457 -6.31 -11.16 -10.21
N MET A 458 -7.42 -10.68 -9.66
CA MET A 458 -8.29 -11.50 -8.79
C MET A 458 -9.19 -12.38 -9.64
N ILE A 459 -9.27 -13.66 -9.29
CA ILE A 459 -10.12 -14.64 -9.98
C ILE A 459 -10.98 -15.42 -8.98
N ASP A 460 -12.20 -15.78 -9.38
CA ASP A 460 -13.16 -16.45 -8.48
C ASP A 460 -12.91 -17.95 -8.34
N ASP A 461 -12.46 -18.61 -9.41
CA ASP A 461 -12.11 -20.04 -9.41
C ASP A 461 -10.75 -20.25 -10.09
N MET A 462 -9.70 -20.32 -9.28
CA MET A 462 -8.35 -20.54 -9.77
C MET A 462 -8.20 -21.90 -10.46
N ILE A 463 -8.87 -22.95 -9.99
CA ILE A 463 -8.74 -24.28 -10.62
C ILE A 463 -9.37 -24.26 -12.02
N ALA A 464 -10.48 -23.55 -12.23
CA ALA A 464 -11.07 -23.37 -13.54
C ALA A 464 -10.09 -22.69 -14.51
N GLU A 465 -9.45 -21.59 -14.11
CA GLU A 465 -8.46 -20.88 -14.93
C GLU A 465 -7.25 -21.75 -15.29
N PHE A 466 -6.69 -22.48 -14.31
CA PHE A 466 -5.60 -23.41 -14.59
C PHE A 466 -6.05 -24.55 -15.51
N LYS A 467 -7.28 -25.05 -15.37
CA LYS A 467 -7.86 -26.03 -16.31
C LYS A 467 -8.01 -25.46 -17.71
N ASP A 468 -8.35 -24.18 -17.85
CA ASP A 468 -8.42 -23.50 -19.14
C ASP A 468 -7.04 -23.31 -19.78
N MET A 469 -6.02 -22.98 -18.99
CA MET A 469 -4.61 -22.98 -19.46
C MET A 469 -4.18 -24.38 -19.96
N LEU A 470 -4.53 -25.44 -19.22
CA LEU A 470 -4.25 -26.81 -19.64
C LEU A 470 -5.07 -27.22 -20.87
N ASN A 471 -6.34 -26.82 -20.97
CA ASN A 471 -7.17 -27.03 -22.16
C ASN A 471 -6.53 -26.37 -23.38
N TYR A 472 -6.17 -25.10 -23.27
CA TYR A 472 -5.47 -24.36 -24.32
C TYR A 472 -4.18 -25.07 -24.72
N LYS A 473 -3.37 -25.53 -23.74
CA LYS A 473 -2.16 -26.31 -24.03
C LYS A 473 -2.45 -27.63 -24.75
N LEU A 474 -3.53 -28.32 -24.39
CA LEU A 474 -3.95 -29.57 -25.04
C LEU A 474 -4.41 -29.32 -26.48
N ASP A 475 -5.07 -28.19 -26.74
CA ASP A 475 -5.47 -27.77 -28.08
C ASP A 475 -4.24 -27.43 -28.94
N GLU A 476 -3.25 -26.73 -28.38
CA GLU A 476 -1.98 -26.47 -29.08
C GLU A 476 -1.30 -27.76 -29.55
N VAL A 477 -1.18 -28.76 -28.68
CA VAL A 477 -0.50 -30.02 -29.04
C VAL A 477 -1.37 -30.96 -29.87
N SER A 478 -2.68 -30.71 -29.96
CA SER A 478 -3.60 -31.53 -30.76
C SER A 478 -3.32 -31.43 -32.27
N ILE A 479 -2.70 -30.33 -32.71
CA ILE A 479 -2.38 -30.12 -34.14
C ILE A 479 -1.20 -30.98 -34.61
N PHE A 480 -0.42 -31.55 -33.70
CA PHE A 480 0.79 -32.31 -34.01
C PHE A 480 0.41 -33.67 -34.60
N ASN A 481 0.88 -33.94 -35.82
CA ASN A 481 0.51 -35.17 -36.52
C ASN A 481 1.49 -36.32 -36.24
N SER A 482 0.97 -37.44 -35.73
CA SER A 482 1.77 -38.63 -35.39
C SER A 482 2.59 -39.18 -36.55
N LYS A 483 2.20 -38.95 -37.81
CA LYS A 483 2.91 -39.42 -39.01
C LYS A 483 4.26 -38.72 -39.23
N ASN A 484 4.46 -37.55 -38.63
CA ASN A 484 5.68 -36.77 -38.82
C ASN A 484 6.75 -37.03 -37.75
N TYR A 485 6.44 -37.84 -36.72
CA TYR A 485 7.31 -38.10 -35.58
C TYR A 485 7.58 -39.58 -35.33
N SER A 486 8.66 -39.90 -34.62
CA SER A 486 8.98 -41.28 -34.25
C SER A 486 7.89 -41.85 -33.33
N ARG A 487 7.54 -43.13 -33.53
CA ARG A 487 6.48 -43.78 -32.74
C ARG A 487 6.76 -43.72 -31.24
N SER A 488 8.04 -43.84 -30.84
CA SER A 488 8.47 -43.76 -29.44
C SER A 488 8.23 -42.36 -28.84
N SER A 489 8.69 -41.31 -29.51
CA SER A 489 8.56 -39.93 -29.01
C SER A 489 7.10 -39.46 -29.00
N PHE A 490 6.33 -39.76 -30.05
CA PHE A 490 4.92 -39.37 -30.13
C PHE A 490 4.04 -40.12 -29.11
N ASN A 491 4.35 -41.39 -28.80
CA ASN A 491 3.64 -42.12 -27.76
C ASN A 491 3.84 -41.51 -26.37
N LYS A 492 5.00 -40.90 -26.07
CA LYS A 492 5.21 -40.17 -24.82
C LYS A 492 4.31 -38.94 -24.74
N LEU A 493 4.26 -38.13 -25.80
CA LEU A 493 3.34 -36.99 -25.89
C LEU A 493 1.88 -37.42 -25.75
N LYS A 494 1.46 -38.49 -26.44
CA LYS A 494 0.08 -39.01 -26.34
C LYS A 494 -0.30 -39.43 -24.90
N LYS A 495 0.64 -40.01 -24.15
CA LYS A 495 0.44 -40.34 -22.73
C LYS A 495 0.27 -39.08 -21.89
N SER A 496 1.11 -38.07 -22.08
CA SER A 496 1.01 -36.78 -21.38
C SER A 496 -0.32 -36.06 -21.69
N ILE A 497 -0.75 -36.06 -22.95
CA ILE A 497 -2.06 -35.51 -23.36
C ILE A 497 -3.22 -36.25 -22.67
N ALA A 498 -3.17 -37.58 -22.62
CA ALA A 498 -4.22 -38.37 -21.96
C ALA A 498 -4.28 -38.10 -20.45
N SER A 499 -3.12 -37.92 -19.81
CA SER A 499 -3.02 -37.51 -18.41
C SER A 499 -3.62 -36.11 -18.18
N GLY A 500 -3.27 -35.12 -19.00
CA GLY A 500 -3.86 -33.78 -18.95
C GLY A 500 -5.38 -33.77 -19.12
N LYS A 501 -5.91 -34.52 -20.10
CA LYS A 501 -7.36 -34.66 -20.27
C LYS A 501 -8.07 -35.29 -19.08
N LYS A 502 -7.37 -36.14 -18.32
CA LYS A 502 -7.92 -36.74 -17.09
C LYS A 502 -7.95 -35.73 -15.94
N LEU A 503 -6.92 -34.88 -15.80
CA LEU A 503 -6.87 -33.82 -14.79
C LEU A 503 -7.98 -32.77 -14.98
N ILE A 504 -8.25 -32.34 -16.22
CA ILE A 504 -9.35 -31.38 -16.48
C ILE A 504 -10.71 -31.91 -15.99
N LYS A 505 -10.96 -33.20 -16.22
CA LYS A 505 -12.24 -33.86 -15.86
C LYS A 505 -12.36 -34.22 -14.37
N SER A 506 -11.31 -34.01 -13.59
CA SER A 506 -11.29 -34.39 -12.18
C SER A 506 -11.67 -33.19 -11.31
N ASP A 507 -12.63 -33.39 -10.43
CA ASP A 507 -13.06 -32.38 -9.45
C ASP A 507 -12.10 -32.27 -8.26
N LYS A 508 -11.13 -33.19 -8.17
CA LYS A 508 -10.11 -33.23 -7.10
C LYS A 508 -8.74 -32.69 -7.53
N THR A 509 -8.67 -32.11 -8.72
CA THR A 509 -7.38 -31.68 -9.29
C THR A 509 -6.90 -30.41 -8.63
N THR A 510 -5.62 -30.39 -8.28
CA THR A 510 -4.94 -29.26 -7.66
C THR A 510 -4.22 -28.40 -8.71
N GLN A 511 -3.98 -27.13 -8.37
CA GLN A 511 -3.19 -26.21 -9.21
C GLN A 511 -1.82 -26.80 -9.57
N ARG A 512 -1.11 -27.35 -8.57
CA ARG A 512 0.23 -27.94 -8.78
C ARG A 512 0.21 -29.09 -9.77
N GLU A 513 -0.76 -30.00 -9.67
CA GLU A 513 -0.91 -31.10 -10.63
C GLU A 513 -1.14 -30.58 -12.05
N ILE A 514 -1.90 -29.49 -12.21
CA ILE A 514 -2.14 -28.87 -13.52
C ILE A 514 -0.85 -28.26 -14.07
N THR A 515 -0.14 -27.45 -13.28
CA THR A 515 1.12 -26.80 -13.68
C THR A 515 2.20 -27.84 -14.04
N ASP A 516 2.38 -28.86 -13.20
CA ASP A 516 3.32 -29.97 -13.45
C ASP A 516 2.94 -30.70 -14.75
N GLN A 517 1.65 -30.88 -15.02
CA GLN A 517 1.18 -31.51 -16.24
C GLN A 517 1.43 -30.68 -17.49
N ILE A 518 1.26 -29.35 -17.43
CA ILE A 518 1.62 -28.43 -18.52
C ILE A 518 3.13 -28.53 -18.80
N ALA A 519 3.97 -28.53 -17.76
CA ALA A 519 5.42 -28.68 -17.88
C ALA A 519 5.80 -30.03 -18.53
N LEU A 520 5.15 -31.13 -18.13
CA LEU A 520 5.35 -32.45 -18.73
C LEU A 520 4.92 -32.51 -20.20
N ILE A 521 3.85 -31.80 -20.59
CA ILE A 521 3.43 -31.68 -21.99
C ILE A 521 4.51 -30.93 -22.79
N ASN A 522 4.98 -29.79 -22.29
CA ASN A 522 6.06 -29.00 -22.91
C ASN A 522 7.34 -29.82 -23.09
N GLN A 523 7.74 -30.56 -22.06
CA GLN A 523 8.90 -31.46 -22.11
C GLN A 523 8.70 -32.57 -23.14
N SER A 524 7.49 -33.12 -23.24
CA SER A 524 7.16 -34.17 -24.23
C SER A 524 7.22 -33.63 -25.66
N VAL A 525 6.76 -32.40 -25.89
CA VAL A 525 6.83 -31.69 -27.18
C VAL A 525 8.29 -31.42 -27.58
N ASN A 526 9.11 -30.90 -26.65
CA ASN A 526 10.52 -30.62 -26.94
C ASN A 526 11.36 -31.88 -27.22
N ASN A 527 10.91 -33.05 -26.74
CA ASN A 527 11.54 -34.34 -27.00
C ASN A 527 10.99 -35.09 -28.22
N LEU A 528 10.12 -34.47 -29.02
CA LEU A 528 9.64 -35.06 -30.26
C LEU A 528 10.77 -35.24 -31.27
N GLN A 529 10.86 -36.43 -31.87
CA GLN A 529 11.86 -36.75 -32.88
C GLN A 529 11.21 -36.76 -34.25
N SER A 530 11.55 -35.79 -35.09
CA SER A 530 11.01 -35.65 -36.45
C SER A 530 11.48 -36.81 -37.33
N VAL A 531 10.57 -37.46 -38.07
CA VAL A 531 10.89 -38.49 -39.07
C VAL A 531 10.54 -38.06 -40.49
N ARG A 532 9.73 -37.02 -40.63
CA ARG A 532 9.32 -36.44 -41.91
C ARG A 532 9.05 -34.95 -41.75
N LEU A 533 9.42 -34.18 -42.76
CA LEU A 533 9.03 -32.78 -42.88
C LEU A 533 7.77 -32.65 -43.76
N ASN A 534 6.76 -31.96 -43.25
CA ASN A 534 5.49 -31.69 -43.92
C ASN A 534 5.05 -30.27 -43.60
N LYS A 535 5.10 -29.39 -44.61
CA LYS A 535 4.79 -27.96 -44.50
C LYS A 535 3.42 -27.58 -45.07
N SER A 536 2.60 -28.54 -45.52
CA SER A 536 1.35 -28.27 -46.24
C SER A 536 0.34 -27.46 -45.41
N GLN A 537 0.21 -27.78 -44.13
CA GLN A 537 -0.65 -27.06 -43.21
C GLN A 537 -0.14 -25.64 -42.95
N LEU A 538 1.18 -25.46 -42.78
CA LEU A 538 1.78 -24.14 -42.60
C LEU A 538 1.56 -23.25 -43.83
N SER A 539 1.77 -23.77 -45.05
CA SER A 539 1.51 -23.04 -46.30
C SER A 539 0.04 -22.61 -46.44
N THR A 540 -0.89 -23.52 -46.11
CA THR A 540 -2.33 -23.22 -46.13
C THR A 540 -2.68 -22.12 -45.12
N LEU A 541 -2.09 -22.18 -43.93
CA LEU A 541 -2.36 -21.22 -42.87
C LEU A 541 -1.77 -19.83 -43.17
N ILE A 542 -0.56 -19.77 -43.75
CA ILE A 542 0.03 -18.52 -44.27
C ILE A 542 -0.91 -17.89 -45.29
N SER A 543 -1.37 -18.68 -46.27
CA SER A 543 -2.29 -18.18 -47.30
C SER A 543 -3.59 -17.65 -46.69
N LYS A 544 -4.15 -18.33 -45.68
CA LYS A 544 -5.34 -17.86 -44.95
C LYS A 544 -5.08 -16.57 -44.17
N ALA A 545 -3.90 -16.43 -43.57
CA ALA A 545 -3.53 -15.27 -42.77
C ALA A 545 -3.29 -14.02 -43.62
N GLU A 546 -2.72 -14.19 -44.81
CA GLU A 546 -2.48 -13.09 -45.76
C GLU A 546 -3.76 -12.50 -46.36
N LEU A 547 -4.89 -13.22 -46.28
CA LEU A 547 -6.20 -12.71 -46.72
C LEU A 547 -6.84 -11.74 -45.72
N LYS A 548 -6.21 -11.49 -44.56
CA LYS A 548 -6.72 -10.57 -43.54
C LYS A 548 -6.37 -9.14 -43.91
N ASP A 549 -7.39 -8.27 -43.99
CA ASP A 549 -7.19 -6.84 -44.23
C ASP A 549 -6.87 -6.12 -42.91
N SER A 550 -5.79 -5.34 -42.92
CA SER A 550 -5.40 -4.47 -41.81
C SER A 550 -6.50 -3.48 -41.37
N SER A 551 -7.41 -3.09 -42.26
CA SER A 551 -8.47 -2.13 -41.92
C SER A 551 -9.57 -2.70 -41.03
N ASP A 552 -9.72 -4.02 -40.99
CA ASP A 552 -10.83 -4.68 -40.30
C ASP A 552 -10.54 -4.92 -38.82
N TYR A 553 -9.26 -4.89 -38.43
CA TYR A 553 -8.78 -5.32 -37.13
C TYR A 553 -8.06 -4.20 -36.38
N THR A 554 -7.94 -4.33 -35.06
CA THR A 554 -7.09 -3.43 -34.28
C THR A 554 -5.63 -3.56 -34.72
N TRP A 555 -4.91 -2.44 -34.70
CA TRP A 555 -3.56 -2.38 -35.23
C TRP A 555 -2.60 -3.32 -34.49
N ASP A 556 -2.69 -3.42 -33.17
CA ASP A 556 -1.85 -4.27 -32.33
C ASP A 556 -1.99 -5.77 -32.69
N LYS A 557 -3.23 -6.25 -32.79
CA LYS A 557 -3.53 -7.65 -33.13
C LYS A 557 -3.18 -7.96 -34.57
N TYR A 558 -3.43 -7.02 -35.48
CA TYR A 558 -2.99 -7.17 -36.87
C TYR A 558 -1.46 -7.17 -37.01
N LEU A 559 -0.75 -6.33 -36.27
CA LEU A 559 0.72 -6.32 -36.24
C LEU A 559 1.27 -7.64 -35.70
N ALA A 560 0.69 -8.17 -34.62
CA ALA A 560 1.06 -9.48 -34.09
C ALA A 560 0.84 -10.60 -35.13
N LEU A 561 -0.28 -10.56 -35.87
CA LEU A 561 -0.50 -11.46 -37.01
C LEU A 561 0.55 -11.29 -38.10
N HIS A 562 0.88 -10.05 -38.47
CA HIS A 562 1.89 -9.77 -39.49
C HIS A 562 3.26 -10.32 -39.10
N MET A 563 3.71 -10.10 -37.86
CA MET A 563 4.95 -10.67 -37.33
C MET A 563 4.92 -12.21 -37.36
N ALA A 564 3.78 -12.81 -36.98
CA ALA A 564 3.60 -14.26 -37.05
C ALA A 564 3.64 -14.79 -38.50
N ILE A 565 3.10 -14.06 -39.49
CA ILE A 565 3.19 -14.39 -40.91
C ILE A 565 4.66 -14.34 -41.39
N VAL A 566 5.39 -13.28 -41.03
CA VAL A 566 6.81 -13.12 -41.42
C VAL A 566 7.64 -14.30 -40.87
N SER A 567 7.50 -14.58 -39.58
CA SER A 567 8.16 -15.73 -38.95
C SER A 567 7.69 -17.06 -39.57
N ALA A 568 6.42 -17.18 -39.94
CA ALA A 568 5.90 -18.37 -40.61
C ALA A 568 6.51 -18.62 -41.98
N LYS A 569 6.71 -17.57 -42.77
CA LYS A 569 7.39 -17.64 -44.07
C LYS A 569 8.86 -18.00 -43.91
N GLU A 570 9.53 -17.43 -42.92
CA GLU A 570 10.93 -17.77 -42.63
C GLU A 570 11.08 -19.25 -42.28
N ILE A 571 10.28 -19.76 -41.34
CA ILE A 571 10.27 -21.20 -40.97
C ILE A 571 9.84 -22.07 -42.15
N TYR A 572 8.92 -21.60 -43.00
CA TYR A 572 8.53 -22.32 -44.21
C TYR A 572 9.73 -22.57 -45.14
N GLU A 573 10.68 -21.64 -45.23
CA GLU A 573 11.91 -21.83 -46.01
C GLU A 573 12.96 -22.62 -45.22
N THR A 574 13.22 -22.25 -43.95
CA THR A 574 14.41 -22.68 -43.20
C THR A 574 14.24 -23.91 -42.31
N ALA A 575 13.00 -24.37 -42.05
CA ALA A 575 12.79 -25.44 -41.06
C ALA A 575 13.57 -26.72 -41.36
N GLU A 576 14.36 -27.16 -40.39
CA GLU A 576 15.17 -28.39 -40.40
C GLU A 576 14.45 -29.55 -39.68
N SER A 577 13.37 -29.26 -38.95
CA SER A 577 12.59 -30.26 -38.21
C SER A 577 11.08 -30.00 -38.31
N GLN A 578 10.28 -31.06 -38.18
CA GLN A 578 8.82 -30.89 -38.11
C GLN A 578 8.41 -30.08 -36.87
N LEU A 579 9.15 -30.21 -35.77
CA LEU A 579 8.85 -29.49 -34.54
C LEU A 579 8.86 -27.97 -34.75
N GLN A 580 9.80 -27.44 -35.53
CA GLN A 580 9.82 -26.01 -35.90
C GLN A 580 8.58 -25.63 -36.71
N VAL A 581 8.19 -26.45 -37.68
CA VAL A 581 7.00 -26.23 -38.51
C VAL A 581 5.73 -26.23 -37.65
N ASP A 582 5.55 -27.24 -36.80
CA ASP A 582 4.35 -27.38 -35.97
C ASP A 582 4.24 -26.27 -34.91
N LYS A 583 5.36 -25.89 -34.26
CA LYS A 583 5.39 -24.72 -33.36
C LYS A 583 4.95 -23.45 -34.07
N GLN A 584 5.37 -23.28 -35.32
CA GLN A 584 4.98 -22.10 -36.09
C GLN A 584 3.53 -22.13 -36.57
N ILE A 585 2.97 -23.32 -36.82
CA ILE A 585 1.53 -23.46 -37.05
C ILE A 585 0.74 -23.07 -35.80
N VAL A 586 1.18 -23.45 -34.59
CA VAL A 586 0.56 -23.01 -33.32
C VAL A 586 0.58 -21.47 -33.24
N ASN A 587 1.75 -20.86 -33.37
CA ASN A 587 1.93 -19.42 -33.25
C ASN A 587 1.05 -18.63 -34.23
N LEU A 588 1.03 -19.03 -35.51
CA LEU A 588 0.22 -18.37 -36.52
C LEU A 588 -1.29 -18.61 -36.32
N SER A 589 -1.68 -19.79 -35.84
CA SER A 589 -3.08 -20.09 -35.51
C SER A 589 -3.58 -19.22 -34.36
N LYS A 590 -2.74 -19.03 -33.34
CA LYS A 590 -3.02 -18.14 -32.21
C LYS A 590 -3.18 -16.70 -32.66
N ALA A 591 -2.23 -16.19 -33.45
CA ALA A 591 -2.32 -14.81 -33.94
C ALA A 591 -3.58 -14.58 -34.81
N LEU A 592 -4.10 -15.62 -35.47
CA LEU A 592 -5.37 -15.55 -36.19
C LEU A 592 -6.60 -15.59 -35.28
N SER A 593 -6.57 -16.33 -34.17
CA SER A 593 -7.68 -16.35 -33.19
C SER A 593 -7.75 -15.08 -32.37
N ASP A 594 -6.60 -14.45 -32.11
CA ASP A 594 -6.47 -13.26 -31.26
C ASP A 594 -6.82 -11.96 -31.98
N LEU A 595 -7.19 -12.03 -33.27
CA LEU A 595 -7.65 -10.87 -34.03
C LEU A 595 -8.92 -10.27 -33.41
N VAL A 596 -8.89 -8.96 -33.16
CA VAL A 596 -10.04 -8.19 -32.67
C VAL A 596 -10.51 -7.28 -33.78
N PHE A 597 -11.79 -7.35 -34.13
CA PHE A 597 -12.37 -6.43 -35.11
C PHE A 597 -12.39 -5.01 -34.56
N ALA A 598 -11.96 -4.05 -35.37
CA ALA A 598 -11.89 -2.64 -34.98
C ALA A 598 -13.27 -2.06 -34.57
N TYR A 599 -14.37 -2.58 -35.14
CA TYR A 599 -15.73 -2.15 -34.80
C TYR A 599 -16.25 -2.72 -33.47
N ASN A 600 -15.57 -3.71 -32.87
CA ASN A 600 -15.95 -4.28 -31.57
C ASN A 600 -15.38 -3.51 -30.37
N ILE A 601 -14.58 -2.46 -30.60
CA ILE A 601 -14.01 -1.65 -29.53
C ILE A 601 -15.12 -0.82 -28.86
N GLU A 602 -15.37 -1.10 -27.59
CA GLU A 602 -16.34 -0.37 -26.77
C GLU A 602 -15.80 1.01 -26.42
N LYS A 603 -16.49 2.07 -26.88
CA LYS A 603 -16.08 3.47 -26.67
C LYS A 603 -16.91 4.20 -25.61
N GLY A 604 -17.80 3.51 -24.90
CA GLY A 604 -18.75 4.12 -23.96
C GLY A 604 -18.06 4.95 -22.86
N LYS A 605 -17.06 4.39 -22.19
CA LYS A 605 -16.29 5.12 -21.16
C LYS A 605 -15.52 6.30 -21.72
N LEU A 606 -14.97 6.18 -22.93
CA LEU A 606 -14.24 7.28 -23.56
C LEU A 606 -15.20 8.42 -23.90
N ASP A 607 -16.41 8.11 -24.37
CA ASP A 607 -17.49 9.08 -24.63
C ASP A 607 -17.88 9.85 -23.36
N GLU A 608 -18.07 9.14 -22.25
CA GLU A 608 -18.39 9.73 -20.93
C GLU A 608 -17.29 10.70 -20.48
N VAL A 609 -16.02 10.30 -20.58
CA VAL A 609 -14.89 11.13 -20.14
C VAL A 609 -14.65 12.31 -21.09
N ILE A 610 -14.84 12.14 -22.41
CA ILE A 610 -14.83 13.26 -23.37
C ILE A 610 -15.92 14.26 -23.03
N THR A 611 -17.13 13.79 -22.75
CA THR A 611 -18.27 14.65 -22.35
C THR A 611 -17.94 15.46 -21.10
N LEU A 612 -17.39 14.81 -20.07
CA LEU A 612 -16.94 15.49 -18.85
C LEU A 612 -15.82 16.51 -19.10
N ALA A 613 -14.87 16.18 -19.97
CA ALA A 613 -13.77 17.08 -20.33
C ALA A 613 -14.27 18.31 -21.11
N LEU A 614 -15.27 18.14 -21.98
CA LEU A 614 -15.95 19.24 -22.68
C LEU A 614 -16.69 20.16 -21.71
N GLU A 615 -17.39 19.61 -20.72
CA GLU A 615 -18.04 20.38 -19.65
C GLU A 615 -17.01 21.20 -18.85
N ARG A 616 -15.90 20.56 -18.45
CA ARG A 616 -14.82 21.25 -17.72
C ARG A 616 -14.17 22.35 -18.55
N LYS A 617 -14.00 22.13 -19.85
CA LYS A 617 -13.52 23.15 -20.79
C LYS A 617 -14.48 24.33 -20.84
N HIS A 618 -15.79 24.05 -20.94
CA HIS A 618 -16.82 25.08 -20.92
C HIS A 618 -16.73 25.95 -19.66
N ASN A 619 -16.66 25.34 -18.48
CA ASN A 619 -16.55 26.06 -17.20
C ASN A 619 -15.28 26.93 -17.12
N GLN A 620 -14.15 26.43 -17.65
CA GLN A 620 -12.92 27.21 -17.68
C GLN A 620 -12.97 28.37 -18.68
N ASP A 621 -13.64 28.20 -19.82
CA ASP A 621 -13.87 29.26 -20.80
C ASP A 621 -14.79 30.35 -20.23
N GLU A 622 -15.84 29.98 -19.49
CA GLU A 622 -16.69 30.92 -18.76
C GLU A 622 -15.89 31.73 -17.72
N TRP A 623 -15.05 31.06 -16.92
CA TRP A 623 -14.18 31.76 -15.97
C TRP A 623 -13.18 32.69 -16.67
N ASN A 624 -12.61 32.27 -17.81
CA ASN A 624 -11.69 33.09 -18.59
C ASN A 624 -12.36 34.35 -19.15
N ALA A 625 -13.67 34.31 -19.40
CA ALA A 625 -14.48 35.43 -19.88
C ALA A 625 -14.88 36.44 -18.78
N LEU A 626 -14.67 36.10 -17.50
CA LEU A 626 -14.93 37.02 -16.38
C LEU A 626 -14.01 38.25 -16.43
N ILE A 627 -14.58 39.44 -16.22
CA ILE A 627 -13.86 40.72 -16.19
C ILE A 627 -12.93 40.80 -14.97
N VAL A 628 -13.35 40.21 -13.84
CA VAL A 628 -12.56 40.10 -12.61
C VAL A 628 -12.35 38.62 -12.34
N LYS A 629 -11.08 38.21 -12.28
CA LYS A 629 -10.69 36.82 -12.02
C LYS A 629 -10.39 36.66 -10.53
N VAL A 630 -11.05 35.70 -9.90
CA VAL A 630 -10.76 35.28 -8.52
C VAL A 630 -9.97 33.97 -8.60
N PRO A 631 -8.65 33.97 -8.34
CA PRO A 631 -7.78 32.80 -8.50
C PRO A 631 -8.25 31.56 -7.73
N GLU A 632 -8.86 31.75 -6.57
CA GLU A 632 -9.40 30.72 -5.68
C GLU A 632 -10.62 30.00 -6.30
N HIS A 633 -11.26 30.61 -7.29
CA HIS A 633 -12.37 30.03 -8.06
C HIS A 633 -11.96 29.61 -9.47
N SER A 634 -10.66 29.60 -9.78
CA SER A 634 -10.19 29.05 -11.06
C SER A 634 -10.56 27.58 -11.12
N PRO A 635 -11.37 27.13 -12.10
CA PRO A 635 -11.76 25.73 -12.20
C PRO A 635 -10.54 24.79 -12.34
N TRP A 636 -9.44 25.29 -12.92
CA TRP A 636 -8.19 24.55 -13.11
C TRP A 636 -6.94 25.41 -12.88
N ALA A 637 -5.84 24.77 -12.49
CA ALA A 637 -4.51 25.38 -12.57
C ALA A 637 -4.08 25.55 -14.05
N PRO A 638 -3.32 26.61 -14.43
CA PRO A 638 -3.00 26.91 -15.83
C PRO A 638 -2.35 25.74 -16.61
N HIS A 639 -1.44 25.01 -15.96
CA HIS A 639 -0.82 23.82 -16.55
C HIS A 639 -1.76 22.62 -16.61
N GLY A 640 -2.69 22.50 -15.65
CA GLY A 640 -3.72 21.47 -15.64
C GLY A 640 -4.70 21.63 -16.80
N PHE A 641 -5.17 22.85 -17.06
CA PHE A 641 -6.09 23.10 -18.18
C PHE A 641 -5.44 22.86 -19.54
N ARG A 642 -4.17 23.26 -19.72
CA ARG A 642 -3.43 22.98 -20.96
C ARG A 642 -3.29 21.48 -21.21
N ARG A 643 -3.02 20.68 -20.16
CA ARG A 643 -3.00 19.21 -20.26
C ARG A 643 -4.39 18.65 -20.58
N LEU A 644 -5.45 19.17 -19.97
CA LEU A 644 -6.83 18.78 -20.28
C LEU A 644 -7.14 19.00 -21.76
N LEU A 645 -6.79 20.16 -22.33
CA LEU A 645 -7.02 20.46 -23.75
C LEU A 645 -6.24 19.54 -24.69
N TYR A 646 -4.99 19.22 -24.34
CA TYR A 646 -4.16 18.28 -25.09
C TYR A 646 -4.79 16.88 -25.07
N ASN A 647 -5.10 16.36 -23.88
CA ASN A 647 -5.71 15.05 -23.70
C ASN A 647 -7.11 14.97 -24.33
N LEU A 648 -7.91 16.05 -24.30
CA LEU A 648 -9.22 16.11 -24.93
C LEU A 648 -9.10 15.97 -26.46
N ARG A 649 -8.15 16.68 -27.08
CA ARG A 649 -7.89 16.55 -28.52
C ARG A 649 -7.48 15.11 -28.87
N ASP A 650 -6.57 14.54 -28.09
CA ASP A 650 -6.10 13.17 -28.32
C ASP A 650 -7.24 12.16 -28.14
N ALA A 651 -8.04 12.29 -27.07
CA ALA A 651 -9.20 11.45 -26.81
C ALA A 651 -10.24 11.52 -27.93
N GLN A 652 -10.52 12.73 -28.44
CA GLN A 652 -11.41 12.91 -29.59
C GLN A 652 -10.84 12.24 -30.85
N SER A 653 -9.53 12.35 -31.08
CA SER A 653 -8.87 11.67 -32.21
C SER A 653 -8.96 10.15 -32.10
N VAL A 654 -8.81 9.58 -30.90
CA VAL A 654 -8.98 8.14 -30.64
C VAL A 654 -10.44 7.71 -30.81
N TYR A 655 -11.38 8.52 -30.32
CA TYR A 655 -12.81 8.26 -30.44
C TYR A 655 -13.26 8.26 -31.91
N GLU A 656 -12.82 9.24 -32.70
CA GLU A 656 -13.07 9.34 -34.14
C GLU A 656 -12.18 8.39 -34.95
N ASN A 657 -11.14 7.85 -34.33
CA ASN A 657 -10.10 7.03 -34.94
C ASN A 657 -9.49 7.70 -36.19
N SER A 658 -9.19 8.99 -36.09
CA SER A 658 -8.69 9.80 -37.20
C SER A 658 -7.30 9.41 -37.69
N ASP A 659 -6.51 8.72 -36.87
CA ASP A 659 -5.17 8.21 -37.16
C ASP A 659 -5.14 6.71 -37.52
N LYS A 660 -6.31 6.04 -37.53
CA LYS A 660 -6.46 4.59 -37.70
C LYS A 660 -5.75 3.75 -36.64
N ASN A 661 -5.54 4.31 -35.45
CA ASN A 661 -4.95 3.62 -34.32
C ASN A 661 -6.04 3.26 -33.31
N TYR A 662 -6.64 2.09 -33.45
CA TYR A 662 -7.71 1.58 -32.57
C TYR A 662 -7.20 1.06 -31.22
N ASN A 663 -5.99 1.44 -30.80
CA ASN A 663 -5.43 1.10 -29.50
C ASN A 663 -5.95 2.05 -28.41
#